data_AF-A0A8C5JL49-F1
#
_entry.id   AF-A0A8C5JL49-F1
#
_cell.length_a   1.000
_cell.length_b   1.000
_cell.length_c   1.000
_cell.angle_alpha   90.00
_cell.angle_beta   90.00
_cell.angle_gamma   90.00
#
_symmetry.space_group_name_H-M   'P 1'
#
loop_
_entity.id
_entity.type
_entity.pdbx_description
1 polymer ?
#
loop_
_entity_poly.entity_id
_entity_poly.type
_entity_poly.pdbx_seq_one_letter_code
_entity_poly.pdbx_strand_id
1 'polypeptide(L)'
;MSLPSVYGDKLAEKLTLLNDFFQLLPNFFQLLPTSPNFQFLPTPSSFPCFSLFFPSSAASPCVSRAWPGSFSCRGGSGRGLENREQTGGSRFSTHFLMAIFDHVYELLNTIDASQCFFDIHINYDLTKGYLDLVVTYVSLVLLLARAEERRLLLGLYQCAHEMSHGASEPSFPRLAQMVLEYEHPLKKLPEEFGPHTKAVSSALLSLRAPFLRRCRDAELWRQEQLLSLLGPAGDMLSPVTSDSMACEYLSLEVMERWIIRECCHCLSVPNPPVRVPKPSGQGPQPFLGRVPKSCFYPRPLERMFAQTLDEPSMLRFAIAFPLLCAHFSRCQHPMCPEEYPQLEAAALGLCHKFLEELARVGSGCVLDACAEQHNLSQQLLPKHCAATISRARVKKTPKQPPRKGDPQRDKPGTESHRRDRTLTTNHPRDGSGQPTLTAIYTDWYLEALLRQASTGAVLLSPALQAFTTVPREEQPPFSAAEFSDVSEMRALAELIGPYGMRFLSENLMWHVGSQVTELKKLVVENMDTLVQLRCCRAEQRPALLPRLSSAENVLKRMTIIGEILSFRAMAQQGLREVFSQHCPFLMGPIECLADVVTPDTDIQVTLSIFELASAAGVPCEVDPALVTALAGHRTEAMSPEEDYKVSCLLLVFVAVSLPLLAADPASLYNPELDGHNNNVHCLAKAIVQLSAALFTVHSKNIETHLKEFLLLASSSLLQLAQEPDKARLRNQDSIVLLLHLVGTWGHLGGTPGTPGDTWGDT
;
A
#
# COMPACT_ATOMS: atom_id res chain seq x y z
N MET A 1 38.09 39.84 56.32
CA MET A 1 37.21 38.97 57.13
C MET A 1 37.21 37.61 56.47
N SER A 2 37.64 36.56 57.16
CA SER A 2 37.50 35.19 56.67
C SER A 2 36.05 34.75 56.80
N LEU A 3 35.46 34.21 55.73
CA LEU A 3 34.16 33.55 55.81
C LEU A 3 34.24 32.35 56.78
N PRO A 4 33.16 32.02 57.52
CA PRO A 4 33.09 30.79 58.30
C PRO A 4 33.40 29.55 57.43
N SER A 5 34.02 28.50 58.01
CA SER A 5 34.47 27.33 57.22
C SER A 5 33.33 26.63 56.45
N VAL A 6 32.09 26.77 56.93
CA VAL A 6 30.86 26.26 56.30
C VAL A 6 30.68 26.74 54.85
N TYR A 7 31.20 27.92 54.49
CA TYR A 7 31.19 28.40 53.09
C TYR A 7 32.18 27.66 52.17
N GLY A 8 33.09 26.84 52.73
CA GLY A 8 34.02 26.01 51.98
C GLY A 8 33.45 24.66 51.54
N ASP A 9 32.31 24.22 52.11
CA ASP A 9 31.81 22.85 51.99
C ASP A 9 31.08 22.56 50.66
N LYS A 10 30.78 23.60 49.87
CA LYS A 10 30.20 23.51 48.51
C LYS A 10 28.95 22.62 48.42
N LEU A 11 28.05 22.78 49.39
CA LEU A 11 26.87 21.92 49.53
C LEU A 11 25.96 21.95 48.29
N ALA A 12 25.80 23.12 47.64
CA ALA A 12 25.00 23.23 46.43
C ALA A 12 25.62 22.42 45.28
N GLU A 13 26.93 22.57 45.04
CA GLU A 13 27.63 21.84 43.98
C GLU A 13 27.67 20.34 44.25
N LYS A 14 27.96 19.93 45.50
CA LYS A 14 27.93 18.50 45.91
C LYS A 14 26.53 17.90 45.73
N LEU A 15 25.47 18.60 46.15
CA LEU A 15 24.09 18.15 45.97
C LEU A 15 23.68 18.06 44.50
N THR A 16 24.02 19.05 43.67
CA THR A 16 23.69 19.04 42.24
C THR A 16 24.42 17.90 41.52
N LEU A 17 25.74 17.79 41.69
CA LEU A 17 26.55 16.75 41.03
C LEU A 17 26.13 15.34 41.43
N LEU A 18 25.87 15.10 42.73
CA LEU A 18 25.36 13.81 43.17
C LEU A 18 23.95 13.55 42.64
N ASN A 19 23.02 14.50 42.69
CA ASN A 19 21.65 14.26 42.20
C ASN A 19 21.59 14.01 40.69
N ASP A 20 22.34 14.76 39.88
CA ASP A 20 22.40 14.51 38.44
C ASP A 20 22.98 13.12 38.16
N PHE A 21 24.04 12.75 38.86
CA PHE A 21 24.60 11.41 38.83
C PHE A 21 23.60 10.34 39.32
N PHE A 22 22.79 10.62 40.33
CA PHE A 22 21.80 9.66 40.85
C PHE A 22 20.57 9.49 39.97
N GLN A 23 20.29 10.40 39.02
CA GLN A 23 19.22 10.20 38.03
C GLN A 23 19.47 9.00 37.09
N LEU A 24 20.69 8.45 37.05
CA LEU A 24 21.08 7.23 36.32
C LEU A 24 20.36 5.95 36.72
N LEU A 25 19.86 5.89 37.95
CA LEU A 25 19.86 4.63 38.68
C LEU A 25 18.84 3.56 38.23
N PRO A 26 17.63 3.92 37.75
CA PRO A 26 16.72 2.97 37.13
C PRO A 26 17.27 2.34 35.83
N ASN A 27 18.16 3.04 35.12
CA ASN A 27 18.76 2.57 33.87
C ASN A 27 20.00 1.70 34.17
N PHE A 28 20.82 2.12 35.15
CA PHE A 28 22.04 1.42 35.59
C PHE A 28 21.81 -0.05 36.00
N PHE A 29 20.60 -0.39 36.46
CA PHE A 29 20.22 -1.75 36.87
C PHE A 29 19.52 -2.58 35.78
N GLN A 30 19.23 -2.03 34.59
CA GLN A 30 18.83 -2.85 33.43
C GLN A 30 20.01 -3.66 32.86
N LEU A 31 21.24 -3.33 33.27
CA LEU A 31 22.48 -4.06 32.97
C LEU A 31 22.73 -5.25 33.92
N LEU A 32 22.04 -5.32 35.06
CA LEU A 32 22.02 -6.53 35.88
C LEU A 32 20.97 -7.48 35.30
N PRO A 33 21.21 -8.81 35.29
CA PRO A 33 20.28 -9.78 34.71
C PRO A 33 18.99 -9.84 35.53
N THR A 34 18.02 -8.99 35.17
CA THR A 34 16.73 -8.95 35.85
C THR A 34 15.86 -10.14 35.43
N SER A 35 15.25 -10.75 36.43
CA SER A 35 14.26 -11.83 36.35
C SER A 35 13.20 -11.65 35.24
N PRO A 36 12.59 -12.75 34.73
CA PRO A 36 11.81 -12.79 33.49
C PRO A 36 10.53 -11.95 33.42
N ASN A 37 10.23 -11.13 34.43
CA ASN A 37 9.02 -10.32 34.54
C ASN A 37 9.15 -8.90 33.94
N PHE A 38 10.37 -8.42 33.62
CA PHE A 38 10.59 -7.20 32.83
C PHE A 38 10.84 -7.56 31.35
N GLN A 39 9.81 -8.07 30.67
CA GLN A 39 9.87 -8.38 29.23
C GLN A 39 9.87 -7.10 28.38
N PHE A 40 11.07 -6.54 28.17
CA PHE A 40 11.31 -5.46 27.20
C PHE A 40 12.19 -5.85 26.02
N LEU A 41 12.85 -7.00 26.10
CA LEU A 41 13.77 -7.48 25.07
C LEU A 41 13.21 -8.73 24.39
N PRO A 42 13.36 -8.85 23.06
CA PRO A 42 13.12 -10.10 22.36
C PRO A 42 14.24 -11.09 22.72
N THR A 43 13.83 -12.18 23.37
CA THR A 43 14.58 -13.43 23.66
C THR A 43 15.86 -13.31 24.52
N PRO A 44 16.34 -14.43 25.12
CA PRO A 44 17.54 -14.44 25.97
C PRO A 44 18.88 -14.38 25.20
N SER A 45 18.89 -13.90 23.96
CA SER A 45 20.03 -14.07 23.02
C SER A 45 20.97 -12.88 22.91
N SER A 46 20.64 -11.71 23.49
CA SER A 46 21.35 -10.45 23.27
C SER A 46 22.19 -9.96 24.47
N PHE A 47 22.06 -10.59 25.66
CA PHE A 47 23.04 -10.42 26.74
C PHE A 47 24.20 -11.41 26.58
N PRO A 48 25.45 -11.04 26.92
CA PRO A 48 26.53 -12.01 27.07
C PRO A 48 26.13 -13.00 28.17
N CYS A 49 25.79 -14.21 27.75
CA CYS A 49 25.00 -15.12 28.56
C CYS A 49 25.86 -15.80 29.63
N PHE A 50 26.15 -15.10 30.73
CA PHE A 50 26.91 -15.64 31.87
C PHE A 50 26.29 -16.95 32.41
N SER A 51 24.97 -17.13 32.28
CA SER A 51 24.25 -18.36 32.62
C SER A 51 24.47 -19.53 31.63
N LEU A 52 24.74 -19.29 30.35
CA LEU A 52 25.13 -20.33 29.38
C LEU A 52 26.66 -20.53 29.26
N PHE A 53 27.47 -19.61 29.79
CA PHE A 53 28.93 -19.66 29.67
C PHE A 53 29.62 -20.48 30.77
N PHE A 54 28.90 -20.91 31.81
CA PHE A 54 29.40 -21.79 32.89
C PHE A 54 28.80 -23.22 32.81
N PRO A 55 29.54 -24.22 32.28
CA PRO A 55 29.19 -25.62 32.45
C PRO A 55 29.59 -26.12 33.85
N SER A 56 29.04 -25.49 34.91
CA SER A 56 29.21 -25.97 36.29
C SER A 56 28.10 -25.44 37.21
N SER A 57 27.03 -26.23 37.35
CA SER A 57 26.07 -26.10 38.45
C SER A 57 26.71 -26.36 39.83
N ALA A 58 27.97 -26.81 39.89
CA ALA A 58 28.72 -27.03 41.11
C ALA A 58 29.48 -25.79 41.62
N ALA A 59 29.76 -24.78 40.78
CA ALA A 59 30.47 -23.57 41.19
C ALA A 59 29.55 -22.53 41.86
N SER A 60 28.35 -22.31 41.31
CA SER A 60 27.38 -21.32 41.81
C SER A 60 26.98 -21.53 43.28
N PRO A 61 26.70 -22.77 43.77
CA PRO A 61 26.46 -23.02 45.19
C PRO A 61 27.68 -22.78 46.07
N CYS A 62 28.89 -23.02 45.57
CA CYS A 62 30.13 -22.86 46.32
C CYS A 62 30.51 -21.39 46.51
N VAL A 63 30.41 -20.57 45.44
CA VAL A 63 30.60 -19.11 45.52
C VAL A 63 29.53 -18.48 46.43
N SER A 64 28.28 -18.91 46.31
CA SER A 64 27.18 -18.40 47.16
C SER A 64 27.30 -18.80 48.64
N ARG A 65 27.92 -19.95 48.95
CA ARG A 65 28.20 -20.40 50.33
C ARG A 65 29.47 -19.81 50.94
N ALA A 66 30.43 -19.38 50.12
CA ALA A 66 31.69 -18.79 50.58
C ALA A 66 31.53 -17.33 51.03
N TRP A 67 30.48 -16.65 50.55
CA TRP A 67 30.20 -15.24 50.83
C TRP A 67 30.10 -14.94 52.34
N PRO A 68 30.73 -13.86 52.87
CA PRO A 68 31.45 -12.79 52.16
C PRO A 68 32.95 -13.06 51.94
N GLY A 69 33.45 -14.25 52.27
CA GLY A 69 34.85 -14.62 52.04
C GLY A 69 35.17 -14.92 50.58
N SER A 70 36.44 -14.79 50.19
CA SER A 70 36.92 -15.14 48.84
C SER A 70 36.95 -16.66 48.63
N PHE A 71 36.30 -17.16 47.57
CA PHE A 71 36.45 -18.54 47.14
C PHE A 71 37.75 -18.71 46.34
N SER A 72 38.78 -19.23 47.00
CA SER A 72 40.11 -19.43 46.38
C SER A 72 40.11 -20.63 45.42
N CYS A 73 40.05 -20.35 44.11
CA CYS A 73 40.12 -21.35 43.03
C CYS A 73 41.49 -22.06 42.88
N ARG A 74 42.33 -22.11 43.92
CA ARG A 74 43.70 -22.70 43.85
C ARG A 74 43.73 -24.23 43.85
N GLY A 75 42.58 -24.92 43.88
CA GLY A 75 42.48 -26.38 43.88
C GLY A 75 41.41 -26.94 42.94
N GLY A 76 41.76 -27.21 41.68
CA GLY A 76 40.99 -28.07 40.77
C GLY A 76 40.36 -27.39 39.56
N SER A 77 40.86 -27.72 38.36
CA SER A 77 40.19 -27.57 37.05
C SER A 77 39.64 -26.18 36.65
N GLY A 78 40.32 -25.09 37.00
CA GLY A 78 39.93 -23.71 36.65
C GLY A 78 40.32 -23.18 35.25
N ARG A 79 40.90 -24.00 34.35
CA ARG A 79 41.48 -23.55 33.06
C ARG A 79 40.50 -23.00 32.00
N GLY A 80 39.21 -22.87 32.33
CA GLY A 80 38.19 -22.32 31.44
C GLY A 80 38.04 -20.80 31.49
N LEU A 81 38.58 -20.13 32.52
CA LEU A 81 38.37 -18.69 32.76
C LEU A 81 39.46 -17.78 32.18
N GLU A 82 40.71 -18.24 32.08
CA GLU A 82 41.87 -17.41 31.66
C GLU A 82 41.72 -16.78 30.25
N ASN A 83 40.96 -17.40 29.34
CA ASN A 83 40.90 -17.01 27.92
C ASN A 83 39.73 -16.10 27.52
N ARG A 84 38.99 -15.49 28.47
CA ARG A 84 37.75 -14.73 28.16
C ARG A 84 37.69 -13.29 28.71
N GLU A 85 38.79 -12.75 29.19
CA GLU A 85 38.78 -11.46 29.91
C GLU A 85 38.47 -10.20 29.08
N GLN A 86 38.75 -10.18 27.77
CA GLN A 86 39.01 -8.91 27.07
C GLN A 86 37.79 -8.05 26.64
N THR A 87 36.53 -8.45 26.89
CA THR A 87 35.37 -7.66 26.38
C THR A 87 34.20 -7.41 27.36
N GLY A 88 34.14 -8.11 28.50
CA GLY A 88 33.01 -8.02 29.45
C GLY A 88 33.33 -7.42 30.83
N GLY A 89 34.53 -7.65 31.37
CA GLY A 89 34.81 -7.45 32.81
C GLY A 89 34.89 -5.99 33.27
N SER A 90 35.25 -5.05 32.41
CA SER A 90 35.54 -3.66 32.80
C SER A 90 34.32 -2.79 33.18
N ARG A 91 33.09 -3.33 33.17
CA ARG A 91 31.85 -2.55 33.16
C ARG A 91 31.14 -2.41 34.51
N PHE A 92 31.59 -3.13 35.54
CA PHE A 92 31.01 -3.07 36.88
C PHE A 92 32.12 -2.86 37.90
N SER A 93 32.70 -1.67 37.93
CA SER A 93 33.68 -1.31 38.96
C SER A 93 32.99 -1.23 40.32
N THR A 94 33.18 -2.28 41.11
CA THR A 94 32.88 -2.37 42.55
C THR A 94 33.33 -1.11 43.31
N HIS A 95 34.51 -0.59 42.96
CA HIS A 95 35.07 0.67 43.44
C HIS A 95 34.16 1.90 43.18
N PHE A 96 33.50 1.97 42.03
CA PHE A 96 32.61 3.07 41.67
C PHE A 96 31.33 3.03 42.52
N LEU A 97 30.73 1.85 42.70
CA LEU A 97 29.62 1.68 43.63
C LEU A 97 30.01 2.13 45.05
N MET A 98 31.12 1.64 45.60
CA MET A 98 31.55 2.03 46.94
C MET A 98 31.83 3.53 47.06
N ALA A 99 32.49 4.14 46.06
CA ALA A 99 32.71 5.59 46.04
C ALA A 99 31.39 6.38 46.12
N ILE A 100 30.33 5.94 45.43
CA ILE A 100 29.02 6.60 45.45
C ILE A 100 28.42 6.61 46.86
N PHE A 101 28.41 5.46 47.54
CA PHE A 101 27.92 5.35 48.92
C PHE A 101 28.70 6.30 49.84
N ASP A 102 30.03 6.33 49.73
CA ASP A 102 30.90 7.16 50.56
C ASP A 102 30.63 8.66 50.41
N HIS A 103 30.49 9.15 49.17
CA HIS A 103 30.25 10.57 48.92
C HIS A 103 28.86 11.02 49.39
N VAL A 104 27.85 10.13 49.41
CA VAL A 104 26.55 10.43 50.02
C VAL A 104 26.68 10.55 51.53
N TYR A 105 27.30 9.59 52.21
CA TYR A 105 27.47 9.66 53.67
C TYR A 105 28.31 10.86 54.10
N GLU A 106 29.40 11.18 53.40
CA GLU A 106 30.19 12.38 53.67
C GLU A 106 29.31 13.63 53.62
N LEU A 107 28.48 13.75 52.59
CA LEU A 107 27.59 14.90 52.41
C LEU A 107 26.47 14.96 53.47
N LEU A 108 25.80 13.84 53.78
CA LEU A 108 24.76 13.79 54.81
C LEU A 108 25.32 14.16 56.20
N ASN A 109 26.51 13.62 56.55
CA ASN A 109 27.19 13.98 57.80
C ASN A 109 27.62 15.46 57.83
N THR A 110 28.04 16.02 56.69
CA THR A 110 28.39 17.46 56.58
C THR A 110 27.15 18.34 56.75
N ILE A 111 25.99 17.93 56.22
CA ILE A 111 24.70 18.62 56.36
C ILE A 111 24.22 18.63 57.82
N ASP A 112 24.38 17.52 58.54
CA ASP A 112 24.06 17.44 59.97
C ASP A 112 25.00 18.28 60.83
N ALA A 113 26.31 18.20 60.56
CA ALA A 113 27.34 18.97 61.28
C ALA A 113 27.17 20.49 61.10
N SER A 114 26.75 20.93 59.91
CA SER A 114 26.42 22.33 59.60
C SER A 114 25.04 22.78 60.10
N GLN A 115 24.22 21.86 60.62
CA GLN A 115 22.86 22.11 61.13
C GLN A 115 21.97 22.89 60.13
N CYS A 116 21.99 22.47 58.86
CA CYS A 116 21.23 23.13 57.80
C CYS A 116 19.73 23.27 58.13
N PHE A 117 19.18 24.46 57.90
CA PHE A 117 17.74 24.71 57.96
C PHE A 117 17.09 24.29 56.64
N PHE A 118 15.96 23.60 56.69
CA PHE A 118 15.24 23.09 55.51
C PHE A 118 13.77 23.52 55.54
N ASP A 119 13.36 24.32 54.55
CA ASP A 119 11.99 24.72 54.28
C ASP A 119 11.78 24.92 52.76
N ILE A 120 10.92 24.10 52.15
CA ILE A 120 10.63 24.11 50.71
C ILE A 120 10.10 25.46 50.21
N HIS A 121 9.52 26.30 51.08
CA HIS A 121 9.01 27.62 50.71
C HIS A 121 10.12 28.70 50.69
N ILE A 122 11.24 28.49 51.38
CA ILE A 122 12.30 29.49 51.56
C ILE A 122 13.56 29.09 50.78
N ASN A 123 14.06 27.87 50.98
CA ASN A 123 15.25 27.36 50.30
C ASN A 123 14.92 26.12 49.47
N TYR A 124 14.04 26.35 48.48
CA TYR A 124 13.49 25.34 47.57
C TYR A 124 14.57 24.41 46.99
N ASP A 125 15.61 24.95 46.36
CA ASP A 125 16.62 24.12 45.67
C ASP A 125 17.47 23.28 46.64
N LEU A 126 17.77 23.81 47.82
CA LEU A 126 18.51 23.09 48.87
C LEU A 126 17.66 21.97 49.48
N THR A 127 16.41 22.27 49.82
CA THR A 127 15.47 21.30 50.40
C THR A 127 15.08 20.22 49.38
N LYS A 128 14.81 20.60 48.13
CA LYS A 128 14.56 19.68 47.02
C LYS A 128 15.79 18.80 46.75
N GLY A 129 16.98 19.39 46.62
CA GLY A 129 18.21 18.64 46.34
C GLY A 129 18.55 17.64 47.45
N TYR A 130 18.31 17.99 48.71
CA TYR A 130 18.46 17.08 49.84
C TYR A 130 17.45 15.92 49.79
N LEU A 131 16.15 16.21 49.59
CA LEU A 131 15.11 15.18 49.53
C LEU A 131 15.24 14.26 48.30
N ASP A 132 15.62 14.79 47.14
CA ASP A 132 15.91 14.00 45.95
C ASP A 132 17.13 13.08 46.18
N LEU A 133 18.17 13.55 46.87
CA LEU A 133 19.36 12.75 47.18
C LEU A 133 18.98 11.59 48.10
N VAL A 134 18.29 11.86 49.20
CA VAL A 134 17.86 10.85 50.19
C VAL A 134 16.94 9.81 49.53
N VAL A 135 15.92 10.24 48.78
CA VAL A 135 15.01 9.29 48.11
C VAL A 135 15.69 8.49 46.99
N THR A 136 16.65 9.08 46.27
CA THR A 136 17.35 8.33 45.22
C THR A 136 18.38 7.37 45.79
N TYR A 137 19.03 7.73 46.91
CA TYR A 137 19.84 6.82 47.72
C TYR A 137 19.03 5.62 48.25
N VAL A 138 17.88 5.87 48.89
CA VAL A 138 16.96 4.81 49.34
C VAL A 138 16.45 3.98 48.14
N SER A 139 16.24 4.61 46.97
CA SER A 139 15.90 3.89 45.73
C SER A 139 17.00 2.94 45.27
N LEU A 140 18.26 3.35 45.32
CA LEU A 140 19.43 2.51 45.00
C LEU A 140 19.50 1.30 45.92
N VAL A 141 19.43 1.51 47.22
CA VAL A 141 19.54 0.43 48.20
C VAL A 141 18.40 -0.58 48.02
N LEU A 142 17.17 -0.12 47.80
CA LEU A 142 16.02 -0.99 47.54
C LEU A 142 16.12 -1.72 46.19
N LEU A 143 16.68 -1.09 45.14
CA LEU A 143 16.85 -1.71 43.83
C LEU A 143 17.97 -2.77 43.84
N LEU A 144 19.09 -2.45 44.50
CA LEU A 144 20.19 -3.38 44.76
C LEU A 144 19.72 -4.60 45.56
N ALA A 145 18.93 -4.40 46.61
CA ALA A 145 18.36 -5.50 47.39
C ALA A 145 17.38 -6.40 46.61
N ARG A 146 16.79 -5.90 45.51
CA ARG A 146 15.93 -6.67 44.60
C ARG A 146 16.69 -7.44 43.52
N ALA A 147 17.98 -7.19 43.31
CA ALA A 147 18.79 -7.98 42.38
C ALA A 147 19.10 -9.35 42.99
N GLU A 148 18.40 -10.39 42.53
CA GLU A 148 18.44 -11.75 43.10
C GLU A 148 19.84 -12.40 42.98
N GLU A 149 20.51 -12.23 41.84
CA GLU A 149 21.83 -12.81 41.56
C GLU A 149 23.03 -11.96 42.01
N ARG A 150 22.82 -10.85 42.75
CA ARG A 150 23.89 -9.89 43.09
C ARG A 150 25.13 -10.50 43.76
N ARG A 151 24.92 -11.48 44.65
CA ARG A 151 26.01 -12.21 45.35
C ARG A 151 26.82 -13.07 44.38
N LEU A 152 26.14 -13.73 43.44
CA LEU A 152 26.77 -14.58 42.45
C LEU A 152 27.62 -13.76 41.47
N LEU A 153 27.07 -12.65 40.96
CA LEU A 153 27.76 -11.79 39.98
C LEU A 153 29.00 -11.10 40.59
N LEU A 154 28.87 -10.54 41.78
CA LEU A 154 30.00 -9.94 42.50
C LEU A 154 31.05 -10.99 42.88
N GLY A 155 30.63 -12.19 43.31
CA GLY A 155 31.55 -13.28 43.63
C GLY A 155 32.30 -13.82 42.40
N LEU A 156 31.62 -13.94 41.25
CA LEU A 156 32.25 -14.35 39.99
C LEU A 156 33.22 -13.29 39.44
N TYR A 157 32.85 -12.00 39.52
CA TYR A 157 33.74 -10.89 39.19
C TYR A 157 35.01 -10.92 40.05
N GLN A 158 34.85 -11.10 41.36
CA GLN A 158 35.95 -11.19 42.30
C GLN A 158 36.88 -12.38 42.00
N CYS A 159 36.32 -13.57 41.77
CA CYS A 159 37.13 -14.74 41.41
C CYS A 159 37.91 -14.51 40.10
N ALA A 160 37.32 -13.84 39.10
CA ALA A 160 38.02 -13.48 37.87
C ALA A 160 39.16 -12.48 38.15
N HIS A 161 38.90 -11.41 38.91
CA HIS A 161 39.90 -10.42 39.28
C HIS A 161 41.09 -11.03 40.05
N GLU A 162 40.81 -11.90 41.03
CA GLU A 162 41.83 -12.60 41.82
C GLU A 162 42.70 -13.54 40.99
N MET A 163 42.13 -14.20 39.96
CA MET A 163 42.90 -15.05 39.06
C MET A 163 43.84 -14.25 38.14
N SER A 164 43.40 -13.09 37.66
CA SER A 164 44.13 -12.30 36.66
C SER A 164 45.13 -11.30 37.25
N HIS A 165 44.82 -10.72 38.40
CA HIS A 165 45.69 -9.75 39.10
C HIS A 165 46.46 -10.39 40.28
N GLY A 166 46.20 -11.67 40.58
CA GLY A 166 46.83 -12.41 41.68
C GLY A 166 46.41 -11.97 43.09
N ALA A 167 45.54 -10.96 43.20
CA ALA A 167 45.13 -10.31 44.44
C ALA A 167 43.64 -9.93 44.42
N SER A 168 43.07 -9.88 45.63
CA SER A 168 41.70 -9.45 45.91
C SER A 168 41.52 -7.96 45.57
N GLU A 169 40.41 -7.59 44.92
CA GLU A 169 40.10 -6.19 44.63
C GLU A 169 39.87 -5.39 45.94
N PRO A 170 40.54 -4.25 46.18
CA PRO A 170 40.57 -3.62 47.50
C PRO A 170 39.22 -3.16 48.06
N SER A 171 38.26 -2.80 47.21
CA SER A 171 36.92 -2.38 47.66
C SER A 171 35.95 -3.55 47.87
N PHE A 172 36.24 -4.73 47.33
CA PHE A 172 35.37 -5.90 47.38
C PHE A 172 34.96 -6.34 48.80
N PRO A 173 35.85 -6.45 49.81
CA PRO A 173 35.43 -6.90 51.15
C PRO A 173 34.39 -5.98 51.78
N ARG A 174 34.53 -4.67 51.56
CA ARG A 174 33.61 -3.64 52.05
C ARG A 174 32.28 -3.67 51.30
N LEU A 175 32.31 -3.86 49.98
CA LEU A 175 31.11 -4.07 49.16
C LEU A 175 30.38 -5.37 49.55
N ALA A 176 31.11 -6.44 49.81
CA ALA A 176 30.55 -7.74 50.19
C ALA A 176 29.85 -7.68 51.56
N GLN A 177 30.44 -6.95 52.51
CA GLN A 177 29.82 -6.63 53.79
C GLN A 177 28.57 -5.74 53.62
N MET A 178 28.65 -4.67 52.82
CA MET A 178 27.51 -3.79 52.53
C MET A 178 26.31 -4.56 51.94
N VAL A 179 26.56 -5.50 51.02
CA VAL A 179 25.52 -6.36 50.41
C VAL A 179 24.90 -7.36 51.40
N LEU A 180 25.57 -7.68 52.52
CA LEU A 180 24.99 -8.42 53.64
C LEU A 180 24.15 -7.51 54.54
N GLU A 181 24.68 -6.35 54.94
CA GLU A 181 23.97 -5.40 55.81
C GLU A 181 22.66 -4.90 55.17
N TYR A 182 22.63 -4.75 53.84
CA TYR A 182 21.44 -4.41 53.06
C TYR A 182 20.66 -5.62 52.51
N GLU A 183 20.80 -6.82 53.07
CA GLU A 183 19.89 -7.94 52.76
C GLU A 183 18.44 -7.66 53.20
N HIS A 184 18.27 -6.88 54.26
CA HIS A 184 16.98 -6.40 54.75
C HIS A 184 16.99 -4.86 54.80
N PRO A 185 16.94 -4.17 53.65
CA PRO A 185 17.22 -2.73 53.58
C PRO A 185 16.26 -1.89 54.42
N LEU A 186 14.98 -2.27 54.50
CA LEU A 186 13.96 -1.61 55.32
C LEU A 186 14.21 -1.74 56.84
N LYS A 187 15.10 -2.63 57.29
CA LYS A 187 15.54 -2.72 58.69
C LYS A 187 16.86 -1.99 58.93
N LYS A 188 17.76 -1.96 57.95
CA LYS A 188 19.09 -1.35 58.09
C LYS A 188 19.06 0.17 57.91
N LEU A 189 18.35 0.65 56.90
CA LEU A 189 18.27 2.07 56.57
C LEU A 189 17.73 2.96 57.74
N PRO A 190 16.79 2.52 58.63
CA PRO A 190 16.35 3.35 59.74
C PRO A 190 17.41 3.54 60.84
N GLU A 191 18.25 2.51 61.08
CA GLU A 191 19.40 2.61 62.00
C GLU A 191 20.43 3.62 61.49
N GLU A 192 20.67 3.55 60.18
CA GLU A 192 21.53 4.42 59.37
C GLU A 192 21.13 5.90 59.42
N PHE A 193 19.85 6.20 59.16
CA PHE A 193 19.35 7.58 59.11
C PHE A 193 19.02 8.15 60.50
N GLY A 194 19.29 7.40 61.57
CA GLY A 194 19.17 7.84 62.97
C GLY A 194 19.68 9.28 63.22
N PRO A 195 20.96 9.62 62.96
CA PRO A 195 21.47 10.99 63.11
C PRO A 195 20.73 12.01 62.23
N HIS A 196 20.46 11.65 60.97
CA HIS A 196 19.85 12.51 59.94
C HIS A 196 18.36 12.84 60.19
N THR A 197 17.70 12.12 61.11
CA THR A 197 16.25 12.22 61.40
C THR A 197 15.75 13.66 61.57
N LYS A 198 16.55 14.54 62.21
CA LYS A 198 16.16 15.94 62.47
C LYS A 198 16.08 16.76 61.17
N ALA A 199 17.07 16.61 60.29
CA ALA A 199 17.13 17.31 59.00
C ALA A 199 16.02 16.85 58.06
N VAL A 200 15.86 15.53 57.91
CA VAL A 200 14.78 14.90 57.11
C VAL A 200 13.41 15.31 57.61
N SER A 201 13.17 15.27 58.93
CA SER A 201 11.87 15.65 59.51
C SER A 201 11.53 17.13 59.25
N SER A 202 12.50 18.05 59.35
CA SER A 202 12.29 19.47 59.02
C SER A 202 11.89 19.65 57.57
N ALA A 203 12.65 19.05 56.65
CA ALA A 203 12.39 19.11 55.22
C ALA A 203 11.00 18.57 54.86
N LEU A 204 10.61 17.41 55.39
CA LEU A 204 9.30 16.79 55.11
C LEU A 204 8.12 17.56 55.72
N LEU A 205 8.27 18.13 56.92
CA LEU A 205 7.21 18.92 57.54
C LEU A 205 6.87 20.17 56.73
N SER A 206 7.86 20.79 56.05
CA SER A 206 7.62 21.93 55.14
C SER A 206 6.74 21.56 53.94
N LEU A 207 6.77 20.31 53.46
CA LEU A 207 5.94 19.86 52.34
C LEU A 207 4.45 19.73 52.67
N ARG A 208 4.06 19.73 53.95
CA ARG A 208 2.70 19.42 54.40
C ARG A 208 1.65 20.34 53.78
N ALA A 209 1.90 21.65 53.76
CA ALA A 209 0.98 22.64 53.22
C ALA A 209 0.81 22.52 51.69
N PRO A 210 1.88 22.53 50.85
CA PRO A 210 1.74 22.42 49.41
C PRO A 210 1.19 21.05 48.98
N PHE A 211 1.54 19.96 49.68
CA PHE A 211 1.03 18.62 49.36
C PHE A 211 -0.49 18.52 49.56
N LEU A 212 -1.00 18.90 50.74
CA LEU A 212 -2.44 18.85 51.04
C LEU A 212 -3.27 19.76 50.14
N ARG A 213 -2.73 20.93 49.73
CA ARG A 213 -3.39 21.82 48.78
C ARG A 213 -3.55 21.20 47.39
N ARG A 214 -2.60 20.37 46.94
CA ARG A 214 -2.66 19.75 45.61
C ARG A 214 -3.30 18.36 45.58
N CYS A 215 -3.37 17.65 46.70
CA CYS A 215 -4.13 16.40 46.84
C CYS A 215 -5.65 16.63 47.03
N ARG A 216 -6.23 17.64 46.37
CA ARG A 216 -7.67 17.94 46.41
C ARG A 216 -8.42 17.17 45.32
N ASP A 217 -9.69 16.87 45.58
CA ASP A 217 -10.54 16.17 44.63
C ASP A 217 -11.00 17.05 43.46
N ALA A 218 -11.35 16.42 42.35
CA ALA A 218 -11.77 17.10 41.12
C ALA A 218 -13.03 17.97 41.28
N GLU A 219 -13.87 17.73 42.30
CA GLU A 219 -14.99 18.61 42.65
C GLU A 219 -14.53 19.93 43.25
N LEU A 220 -13.54 19.90 44.14
CA LEU A 220 -12.93 21.11 44.72
C LEU A 220 -12.20 21.90 43.64
N TRP A 221 -11.47 21.24 42.72
CA TRP A 221 -10.84 21.92 41.58
C TRP A 221 -11.86 22.62 40.65
N ARG A 222 -13.07 22.06 40.49
CA ARG A 222 -14.16 22.71 39.75
C ARG A 222 -14.73 23.91 40.50
N GLN A 223 -14.89 23.81 41.82
CA GLN A 223 -15.34 24.93 42.67
C GLN A 223 -14.33 26.08 42.69
N GLU A 224 -13.03 25.78 42.73
CA GLU A 224 -11.94 26.75 42.70
C GLU A 224 -11.55 27.21 41.27
N GLN A 225 -12.24 26.72 40.23
CA GLN A 225 -11.98 26.99 38.82
C GLN A 225 -10.49 26.84 38.43
N LEU A 226 -9.82 25.81 38.95
CA LEU A 226 -8.38 25.62 38.79
C LEU A 226 -7.98 25.57 37.30
N LEU A 227 -6.97 26.37 36.92
CA LEU A 227 -6.51 26.60 35.54
C LEU A 227 -7.52 27.32 34.60
N SER A 228 -8.62 27.89 35.11
CA SER A 228 -9.49 28.75 34.31
C SER A 228 -8.85 30.10 34.03
N LEU A 229 -8.48 30.35 32.77
CA LEU A 229 -8.10 31.69 32.28
C LEU A 229 -9.32 32.63 32.15
N LEU A 230 -10.53 32.10 32.25
CA LEU A 230 -11.81 32.81 32.16
C LEU A 230 -12.42 33.07 33.55
N GLY A 231 -11.55 33.38 34.54
CA GLY A 231 -11.95 33.77 35.88
C GLY A 231 -12.66 35.15 35.92
N PRO A 232 -12.80 35.78 37.11
CA PRO A 232 -13.42 37.09 37.22
C PRO A 232 -12.76 38.11 36.27
N ALA A 233 -13.59 38.82 35.52
CA ALA A 233 -13.16 39.69 34.43
C ALA A 233 -12.39 40.92 34.95
N GLY A 234 -11.08 40.77 35.08
CA GLY A 234 -10.12 41.78 35.54
C GLY A 234 -8.68 41.25 35.57
N ASP A 235 -8.52 39.97 35.95
CA ASP A 235 -7.20 39.42 36.30
C ASP A 235 -6.42 38.84 35.10
N MET A 236 -7.00 38.77 33.90
CA MET A 236 -6.35 38.16 32.71
C MET A 236 -5.06 38.89 32.27
N LEU A 237 -4.91 40.17 32.61
CA LEU A 237 -3.68 40.95 32.36
C LEU A 237 -2.71 40.92 33.54
N SER A 238 -3.11 40.37 34.70
CA SER A 238 -2.25 40.24 35.86
C SER A 238 -1.39 38.97 35.76
N PRO A 239 -0.10 39.01 36.12
CA PRO A 239 0.71 37.80 36.21
C PRO A 239 0.22 36.93 37.36
N VAL A 240 0.01 35.64 37.12
CA VAL A 240 -0.27 34.67 38.18
C VAL A 240 0.98 34.50 39.04
N THR A 241 0.95 34.99 40.28
CA THR A 241 2.06 34.93 41.24
C THR A 241 1.67 34.18 42.51
N SER A 242 2.59 33.38 43.05
CA SER A 242 2.53 32.89 44.42
C SER A 242 3.88 33.04 45.12
N ASP A 243 3.89 33.14 46.45
CA ASP A 243 5.11 33.33 47.24
C ASP A 243 6.13 32.18 47.07
N SER A 244 5.66 31.02 46.60
CA SER A 244 6.48 29.84 46.31
C SER A 244 6.12 29.24 44.94
N MET A 245 6.33 30.00 43.85
CA MET A 245 6.07 29.55 42.46
C MET A 245 6.62 28.16 42.15
N ALA A 246 7.82 27.84 42.64
CA ALA A 246 8.47 26.55 42.43
C ALA A 246 7.70 25.36 43.05
N CYS A 247 6.93 25.60 44.10
CA CYS A 247 6.05 24.59 44.71
C CYS A 247 4.76 24.36 43.91
N GLU A 248 4.34 25.28 43.03
CA GLU A 248 3.12 25.09 42.23
C GLU A 248 3.31 23.96 41.20
N TYR A 249 4.43 23.97 40.47
CA TYR A 249 4.73 23.01 39.40
C TYR A 249 5.61 21.81 39.82
N LEU A 250 6.10 21.75 41.06
CA LEU A 250 6.80 20.57 41.61
C LEU A 250 5.93 19.31 41.47
N SER A 251 6.40 18.25 40.79
CA SER A 251 5.55 17.08 40.50
C SER A 251 4.95 16.41 41.75
N LEU A 252 3.64 16.09 41.70
CA LEU A 252 2.95 15.43 42.82
C LEU A 252 3.52 14.03 43.11
N GLU A 253 3.86 13.27 42.06
CA GLU A 253 4.55 11.98 42.20
C GLU A 253 5.88 12.09 42.97
N VAL A 254 6.60 13.21 42.83
CA VAL A 254 7.89 13.42 43.49
C VAL A 254 7.68 13.68 44.98
N MET A 255 6.73 14.56 45.31
CA MET A 255 6.33 14.81 46.71
C MET A 255 5.81 13.54 47.39
N GLU A 256 5.00 12.73 46.68
CA GLU A 256 4.50 11.45 47.18
C GLU A 256 5.65 10.47 47.46
N ARG A 257 6.68 10.40 46.60
CA ARG A 257 7.86 9.54 46.85
C ARG A 257 8.65 9.99 48.07
N TRP A 258 8.88 11.31 48.22
CA TRP A 258 9.52 11.89 49.40
C TRP A 258 8.76 11.54 50.68
N ILE A 259 7.43 11.65 50.67
CA ILE A 259 6.60 11.36 51.85
C ILE A 259 6.50 9.85 52.12
N ILE A 260 6.15 9.01 51.14
CA ILE A 260 5.87 7.58 51.37
C ILE A 260 7.12 6.81 51.81
N ARG A 261 8.28 7.10 51.20
CA ARG A 261 9.50 6.34 51.50
C ARG A 261 10.08 6.69 52.87
N GLU A 262 9.97 7.95 53.28
CA GLU A 262 10.42 8.41 54.60
C GLU A 262 9.39 8.22 55.73
N CYS A 263 8.08 8.18 55.44
CA CYS A 263 7.08 7.81 56.45
C CYS A 263 7.15 6.34 56.87
N CYS A 264 7.68 5.45 56.02
CA CYS A 264 8.08 4.09 56.43
C CYS A 264 9.33 4.06 57.32
N HIS A 265 10.01 5.20 57.47
CA HIS A 265 11.39 5.32 57.97
C HIS A 265 11.48 6.01 59.32
N CYS A 266 10.86 7.18 59.44
CA CYS A 266 10.93 8.04 60.62
C CYS A 266 9.99 7.63 61.78
N LEU A 267 9.43 6.41 61.77
CA LEU A 267 8.50 5.90 62.79
C LEU A 267 9.22 5.43 64.09
N SER A 268 9.95 6.36 64.70
CA SER A 268 10.21 6.39 66.15
C SER A 268 9.57 7.62 66.83
N VAL A 269 8.86 8.48 66.09
CA VAL A 269 8.10 9.62 66.63
C VAL A 269 6.62 9.23 66.84
N PRO A 270 6.10 9.24 68.08
CA PRO A 270 4.72 8.82 68.35
C PRO A 270 3.73 9.98 68.09
N ASN A 271 3.08 9.97 66.92
CA ASN A 271 1.84 10.72 66.69
C ASN A 271 1.02 10.03 65.57
N PRO A 272 -0.31 10.27 65.50
CA PRO A 272 -1.22 9.36 64.78
C PRO A 272 -0.96 9.35 63.27
N PRO A 273 -1.19 8.21 62.60
CA PRO A 273 -0.89 8.06 61.18
C PRO A 273 -1.72 9.04 60.35
N VAL A 274 -1.03 9.92 59.64
CA VAL A 274 -1.63 10.73 58.58
C VAL A 274 -2.16 9.76 57.53
N ARG A 275 -3.48 9.56 57.49
CA ARG A 275 -4.13 8.79 56.43
C ARG A 275 -3.85 9.48 55.10
N VAL A 276 -2.94 8.91 54.31
CA VAL A 276 -2.81 9.25 52.89
C VAL A 276 -4.17 8.96 52.25
N PRO A 277 -4.88 9.97 51.71
CA PRO A 277 -6.16 9.73 51.05
C PRO A 277 -5.91 8.82 49.85
N LYS A 278 -6.61 7.69 49.77
CA LYS A 278 -6.62 6.90 48.53
C LYS A 278 -7.39 7.71 47.48
N PRO A 279 -6.81 8.07 46.33
CA PRO A 279 -7.57 8.73 45.27
C PRO A 279 -8.65 7.76 44.77
N SER A 280 -9.91 8.06 45.07
CA SER A 280 -11.07 7.28 44.63
C SER A 280 -11.42 7.64 43.19
N GLY A 281 -10.71 7.04 42.24
CA GLY A 281 -11.03 7.17 40.82
C GLY A 281 -9.89 6.72 39.91
N GLN A 282 -10.09 5.58 39.22
CA GLN A 282 -9.31 5.24 38.04
C GLN A 282 -9.82 6.09 36.86
N GLY A 283 -9.38 7.34 36.80
CA GLY A 283 -9.52 8.22 35.63
C GLY A 283 -8.14 8.55 35.06
N PRO A 284 -7.99 8.72 33.73
CA PRO A 284 -6.70 9.10 33.14
C PRO A 284 -6.34 10.52 33.58
N GLN A 285 -5.39 10.65 34.50
CA GLN A 285 -4.85 11.96 34.87
C GLN A 285 -4.06 12.56 33.70
N PRO A 286 -4.19 13.87 33.41
CA PRO A 286 -3.41 14.52 32.37
C PRO A 286 -1.93 14.56 32.79
N PHE A 287 -1.08 13.82 32.06
CA PHE A 287 0.36 13.70 32.31
C PHE A 287 1.16 14.97 31.97
N LEU A 288 0.92 16.08 32.68
CA LEU A 288 1.80 17.24 32.66
C LEU A 288 3.07 16.98 33.47
N GLY A 289 4.22 16.89 32.79
CA GLY A 289 5.54 17.08 33.41
C GLY A 289 6.62 16.06 33.02
N ARG A 290 6.35 14.76 33.11
CA ARG A 290 7.34 13.71 32.73
C ARG A 290 6.70 12.52 32.01
N VAL A 291 6.30 12.78 30.76
CA VAL A 291 5.95 11.80 29.71
C VAL A 291 6.99 10.67 29.47
N PRO A 292 8.33 10.84 29.60
CA PRO A 292 9.28 9.86 29.06
C PRO A 292 9.13 8.42 29.56
N LYS A 293 8.55 8.21 30.75
CA LYS A 293 8.27 6.87 31.32
C LYS A 293 7.42 5.96 30.43
N SER A 294 6.66 6.49 29.46
CA SER A 294 5.87 5.67 28.53
C SER A 294 6.74 4.71 27.70
N CYS A 295 8.03 5.00 27.52
CA CYS A 295 8.96 4.08 26.85
C CYS A 295 9.14 2.76 27.59
N PHE A 296 8.80 2.68 28.88
CA PHE A 296 8.84 1.46 29.70
C PHE A 296 7.46 0.77 29.83
N TYR A 297 6.45 1.20 29.05
CA TYR A 297 5.08 0.64 29.07
C TYR A 297 4.46 0.58 27.66
N PRO A 298 4.96 -0.28 26.75
CA PRO A 298 4.61 -0.25 25.34
C PRO A 298 3.28 -0.98 25.09
N ARG A 299 3.07 -2.14 25.74
CA ARG A 299 1.80 -2.89 25.67
C ARG A 299 0.61 -2.07 26.19
N PRO A 300 0.70 -1.30 27.31
CA PRO A 300 -0.33 -0.33 27.67
C PRO A 300 -0.52 0.80 26.65
N LEU A 301 0.58 1.36 26.12
CA LEU A 301 0.52 2.45 25.13
C LEU A 301 -0.20 2.01 23.83
N GLU A 302 0.14 0.83 23.30
CA GLU A 302 -0.52 0.22 22.14
C GLU A 302 -2.01 -0.07 22.39
N ARG A 303 -2.38 -0.52 23.60
CA ARG A 303 -3.79 -0.74 23.97
C ARG A 303 -4.58 0.56 24.02
N MET A 304 -4.01 1.61 24.61
CA MET A 304 -4.65 2.93 24.64
C MET A 304 -4.77 3.52 23.23
N PHE A 305 -3.79 3.30 22.36
CA PHE A 305 -3.86 3.69 20.96
C PHE A 305 -4.98 2.95 20.21
N ALA A 306 -5.07 1.61 20.35
CA ALA A 306 -6.15 0.83 19.74
C ALA A 306 -7.55 1.30 20.21
N GLN A 307 -7.73 1.50 21.52
CA GLN A 307 -8.98 2.07 22.07
C GLN A 307 -9.29 3.48 21.55
N THR A 308 -8.27 4.26 21.17
CA THR A 308 -8.44 5.59 20.55
C THR A 308 -8.84 5.48 19.08
N LEU A 309 -8.46 4.40 18.39
CA LEU A 309 -8.87 4.11 17.01
C LEU A 309 -10.32 3.59 16.93
N ASP A 310 -10.75 2.81 17.93
CA ASP A 310 -12.11 2.25 17.98
C ASP A 310 -13.20 3.31 18.27
N GLU A 311 -12.83 4.45 18.87
CA GLU A 311 -13.76 5.49 19.33
C GLU A 311 -13.68 6.77 18.44
N PRO A 312 -14.69 7.04 17.59
CA PRO A 312 -14.63 8.13 16.61
C PRO A 312 -14.46 9.52 17.22
N SER A 313 -14.96 9.77 18.43
CA SER A 313 -14.79 11.06 19.11
C SER A 313 -13.35 11.32 19.59
N MET A 314 -12.55 10.24 19.70
CA MET A 314 -11.17 10.24 20.19
C MET A 314 -10.13 10.17 19.06
N LEU A 315 -10.50 9.69 17.86
CA LEU A 315 -9.64 9.66 16.66
C LEU A 315 -8.87 10.97 16.40
N ARG A 316 -9.50 12.12 16.62
CA ARG A 316 -8.87 13.45 16.48
C ARG A 316 -7.63 13.68 17.36
N PHE A 317 -7.47 12.89 18.41
CA PHE A 317 -6.33 12.94 19.35
C PHE A 317 -5.32 11.81 19.12
N ALA A 318 -5.57 10.86 18.21
CA ALA A 318 -4.70 9.71 18.01
C ALA A 318 -3.27 10.08 17.54
N ILE A 319 -3.09 11.26 16.93
CA ILE A 319 -1.77 11.84 16.60
C ILE A 319 -0.89 12.11 17.84
N ALA A 320 -1.48 12.17 19.05
CA ALA A 320 -0.71 12.28 20.28
C ALA A 320 0.24 11.09 20.47
N PHE A 321 -0.15 9.87 20.08
CA PHE A 321 0.67 8.67 20.32
C PHE A 321 2.01 8.68 19.55
N PRO A 322 2.06 8.97 18.23
CA PRO A 322 3.31 9.29 17.53
C PRO A 322 4.14 10.41 18.18
N LEU A 323 3.49 11.48 18.66
CA LEU A 323 4.18 12.60 19.31
C LEU A 323 4.78 12.20 20.67
N LEU A 324 4.18 11.25 21.41
CA LEU A 324 4.75 10.71 22.65
C LEU A 324 6.09 10.00 22.39
N CYS A 325 6.29 9.36 21.24
CA CYS A 325 7.55 8.70 20.88
C CYS A 325 8.74 9.68 20.83
N ALA A 326 8.53 10.94 20.45
CA ALA A 326 9.60 11.96 20.44
C ALA A 326 10.18 12.23 21.85
N HIS A 327 9.42 11.98 22.92
CA HIS A 327 9.87 12.15 24.30
C HIS A 327 10.78 11.02 24.81
N PHE A 328 10.93 9.91 24.09
CA PHE A 328 11.78 8.79 24.51
C PHE A 328 13.27 9.18 24.54
N SER A 329 13.68 10.10 23.66
CA SER A 329 15.01 10.75 23.67
C SER A 329 15.35 11.39 25.02
N ARG A 330 14.34 11.84 25.79
CA ARG A 330 14.53 12.50 27.10
C ARG A 330 14.70 11.52 28.26
N CYS A 331 14.71 10.20 28.02
CA CYS A 331 15.13 9.18 28.98
C CYS A 331 16.63 8.91 28.98
N GLN A 332 17.36 9.37 27.95
CA GLN A 332 18.77 9.09 27.75
C GLN A 332 19.65 9.82 28.78
N HIS A 333 20.66 9.13 29.34
CA HIS A 333 21.67 9.75 30.21
C HIS A 333 23.11 9.46 29.76
N PRO A 334 24.01 10.47 29.69
CA PRO A 334 25.40 10.33 29.20
C PRO A 334 26.32 9.25 29.81
N MET A 335 25.94 8.56 30.89
CA MET A 335 26.75 7.50 31.51
C MET A 335 26.24 6.08 31.16
N CYS A 336 25.14 5.98 30.41
CA CYS A 336 24.60 4.72 29.89
C CYS A 336 24.39 4.82 28.35
N PRO A 337 25.43 5.12 27.55
CA PRO A 337 25.29 5.26 26.10
C PRO A 337 24.80 3.98 25.40
N GLU A 338 24.89 2.82 26.03
CA GLU A 338 24.51 1.52 25.48
C GLU A 338 22.99 1.35 25.28
N GLU A 339 22.16 2.05 26.05
CA GLU A 339 20.69 1.97 25.91
C GLU A 339 20.17 2.84 24.75
N TYR A 340 20.97 3.79 24.27
CA TYR A 340 20.52 4.82 23.32
C TYR A 340 20.00 4.22 22.00
N PRO A 341 20.72 3.29 21.32
CA PRO A 341 20.24 2.73 20.06
C PRO A 341 18.99 1.87 20.23
N GLN A 342 18.82 1.26 21.42
CA GLN A 342 17.67 0.41 21.74
C GLN A 342 16.42 1.25 22.01
N LEU A 343 16.55 2.33 22.78
CA LEU A 343 15.47 3.30 23.01
C LEU A 343 15.07 4.04 21.73
N GLU A 344 16.03 4.39 20.88
CA GLU A 344 15.77 5.03 19.58
C GLU A 344 15.04 4.09 18.63
N ALA A 345 15.51 2.85 18.46
CA ALA A 345 14.84 1.83 17.66
C ALA A 345 13.41 1.53 18.16
N ALA A 346 13.20 1.47 19.48
CA ALA A 346 11.86 1.29 20.06
C ALA A 346 10.94 2.50 19.82
N ALA A 347 11.46 3.72 19.94
CA ALA A 347 10.72 4.95 19.67
C ALA A 347 10.29 5.05 18.20
N LEU A 348 11.23 4.80 17.27
CA LEU A 348 10.97 4.81 15.83
C LEU A 348 10.00 3.70 15.41
N GLY A 349 10.18 2.48 15.92
CA GLY A 349 9.29 1.35 15.64
C GLY A 349 7.84 1.58 16.09
N LEU A 350 7.64 2.13 17.30
CA LEU A 350 6.30 2.50 17.79
C LEU A 350 5.70 3.67 16.99
N CYS A 351 6.49 4.70 16.69
CA CYS A 351 6.04 5.86 15.91
C CYS A 351 5.59 5.43 14.51
N HIS A 352 6.38 4.61 13.82
CA HIS A 352 6.05 4.06 12.51
C HIS A 352 4.76 3.24 12.56
N LYS A 353 4.64 2.30 13.51
CA LYS A 353 3.44 1.47 13.70
C LYS A 353 2.17 2.29 13.96
N PHE A 354 2.25 3.35 14.78
CA PHE A 354 1.09 4.22 15.03
C PHE A 354 0.69 5.04 13.80
N LEU A 355 1.67 5.55 13.03
CA LEU A 355 1.39 6.30 11.80
C LEU A 355 0.85 5.41 10.68
N GLU A 356 1.35 4.18 10.55
CA GLU A 356 0.89 3.19 9.59
C GLU A 356 -0.57 2.77 9.88
N GLU A 357 -0.90 2.48 11.14
CA GLU A 357 -2.29 2.17 11.53
C GLU A 357 -3.25 3.35 11.31
N LEU A 358 -2.82 4.59 11.58
CA LEU A 358 -3.61 5.79 11.26
C LEU A 358 -3.86 5.94 9.75
N ALA A 359 -2.82 5.72 8.93
CA ALA A 359 -2.95 5.74 7.47
C ALA A 359 -3.85 4.60 6.97
N ARG A 360 -3.75 3.40 7.56
CA ARG A 360 -4.58 2.24 7.24
C ARG A 360 -6.05 2.52 7.50
N VAL A 361 -6.41 3.01 8.70
CA VAL A 361 -7.79 3.38 9.05
C VAL A 361 -8.31 4.49 8.15
N GLY A 362 -7.52 5.55 7.92
CA GLY A 362 -7.88 6.63 6.99
C GLY A 362 -8.14 6.13 5.56
N SER A 363 -7.31 5.22 5.04
CA SER A 363 -7.51 4.60 3.73
C SER A 363 -8.79 3.76 3.66
N GLY A 364 -9.18 3.12 4.77
CA GLY A 364 -10.45 2.42 4.92
C GLY A 364 -11.61 3.38 4.70
N CYS A 365 -11.70 4.43 5.52
CA CYS A 365 -12.79 5.41 5.45
C CYS A 365 -12.91 6.10 4.08
N VAL A 366 -11.79 6.37 3.39
CA VAL A 366 -11.81 6.94 2.02
C VAL A 366 -12.37 5.94 1.02
N LEU A 367 -11.92 4.68 1.06
CA LEU A 367 -12.46 3.65 0.17
C LEU A 367 -13.94 3.36 0.46
N ASP A 368 -14.34 3.35 1.74
CA ASP A 368 -15.72 3.21 2.19
C ASP A 368 -16.62 4.28 1.54
N ALA A 369 -16.20 5.54 1.60
CA ALA A 369 -16.85 6.65 0.91
C ALA A 369 -16.90 6.46 -0.62
N CYS A 370 -15.81 5.97 -1.24
CA CYS A 370 -15.75 5.75 -2.69
C CYS A 370 -16.75 4.69 -3.19
N ALA A 371 -16.93 3.56 -2.49
CA ALA A 371 -17.91 2.57 -2.95
C ALA A 371 -19.36 3.01 -2.72
N GLU A 372 -19.63 3.81 -1.67
CA GLU A 372 -20.94 4.46 -1.53
C GLU A 372 -21.20 5.41 -2.72
N GLN A 373 -20.23 6.24 -3.11
CA GLN A 373 -20.38 7.07 -4.32
C GLN A 373 -20.53 6.24 -5.61
N HIS A 374 -19.86 5.08 -5.70
CA HIS A 374 -20.07 4.14 -6.82
C HIS A 374 -21.49 3.57 -6.82
N ASN A 375 -22.03 3.15 -5.67
CA ASN A 375 -23.39 2.65 -5.53
C ASN A 375 -24.44 3.71 -5.91
N LEU A 376 -24.22 4.98 -5.56
CA LEU A 376 -25.07 6.09 -6.02
C LEU A 376 -24.96 6.31 -7.53
N SER A 377 -23.75 6.21 -8.09
CA SER A 377 -23.51 6.34 -9.53
C SER A 377 -24.17 5.22 -10.33
N GLN A 378 -24.14 3.97 -9.83
CA GLN A 378 -24.84 2.83 -10.43
C GLN A 378 -26.35 3.08 -10.56
N GLN A 379 -26.97 3.74 -9.58
CA GLN A 379 -28.41 4.05 -9.60
C GLN A 379 -28.81 5.06 -10.69
N LEU A 380 -27.86 5.84 -11.21
CA LEU A 380 -28.07 6.79 -12.31
C LEU A 380 -28.05 6.13 -13.70
N LEU A 381 -27.60 4.88 -13.81
CA LEU A 381 -27.43 4.21 -15.11
C LEU A 381 -28.77 4.02 -15.87
N PRO A 382 -28.79 4.17 -17.21
CA PRO A 382 -30.01 4.09 -18.03
C PRO A 382 -30.85 2.83 -17.82
N LYS A 383 -30.23 1.69 -17.46
CA LYS A 383 -30.89 0.42 -17.12
C LYS A 383 -32.02 0.58 -16.08
N HIS A 384 -31.90 1.53 -15.14
CA HIS A 384 -32.91 1.77 -14.12
C HIS A 384 -34.14 2.55 -14.63
N CYS A 385 -34.04 3.21 -15.79
CA CYS A 385 -35.15 3.92 -16.43
C CYS A 385 -36.10 2.98 -17.20
N ALA A 386 -35.71 1.74 -17.50
CA ALA A 386 -36.51 0.80 -18.30
C ALA A 386 -37.93 0.60 -17.74
N ALA A 387 -38.09 0.45 -16.43
CA ALA A 387 -39.41 0.32 -15.79
C ALA A 387 -40.30 1.57 -15.96
N THR A 388 -39.68 2.77 -16.01
CA THR A 388 -40.38 4.04 -16.24
C THR A 388 -40.86 4.13 -17.70
N ILE A 389 -40.01 3.74 -18.66
CA ILE A 389 -40.35 3.70 -20.09
C ILE A 389 -41.49 2.70 -20.34
N SER A 390 -41.41 1.49 -19.80
CA SER A 390 -42.47 0.48 -19.89
C SER A 390 -43.79 0.96 -19.30
N ARG A 391 -43.77 1.56 -18.10
CA ARG A 391 -44.98 2.16 -17.48
C ARG A 391 -45.54 3.35 -18.29
N ALA A 392 -44.71 4.10 -19.02
CA ALA A 392 -45.16 5.16 -19.91
C ALA A 392 -45.79 4.61 -21.21
N ARG A 393 -45.22 3.54 -21.79
CA ARG A 393 -45.73 2.87 -22.99
C ARG A 393 -47.10 2.24 -22.75
N VAL A 394 -47.31 1.59 -21.61
CA VAL A 394 -48.58 0.94 -21.24
C VAL A 394 -49.71 1.95 -20.95
N LYS A 395 -49.41 3.17 -20.51
CA LYS A 395 -50.42 4.21 -20.22
C LYS A 395 -51.18 4.74 -21.46
N LYS A 396 -50.83 4.31 -22.68
CA LYS A 396 -51.55 4.67 -23.92
C LYS A 396 -52.80 3.82 -24.20
N THR A 397 -53.05 2.74 -23.45
CA THR A 397 -54.35 2.04 -23.44
C THR A 397 -55.19 2.45 -22.21
N PRO A 398 -56.54 2.41 -22.29
CA PRO A 398 -57.39 2.99 -21.24
C PRO A 398 -57.25 2.25 -19.90
N LYS A 399 -57.12 3.03 -18.82
CA LYS A 399 -56.72 2.59 -17.48
C LYS A 399 -57.71 1.61 -16.82
N GLN A 400 -57.16 0.58 -16.18
CA GLN A 400 -57.66 0.12 -14.87
C GLN A 400 -56.97 0.93 -13.74
N PRO A 401 -57.61 1.09 -12.56
CA PRO A 401 -57.01 1.80 -11.43
C PRO A 401 -55.79 1.04 -10.86
N PRO A 402 -54.79 1.75 -10.31
CA PRO A 402 -53.57 1.11 -9.81
C PRO A 402 -53.84 0.28 -8.56
N ARG A 403 -53.34 -0.96 -8.52
CA ARG A 403 -53.26 -1.75 -7.28
C ARG A 403 -52.28 -1.06 -6.32
N LYS A 404 -52.73 -0.73 -5.11
CA LYS A 404 -51.84 -0.40 -3.98
C LYS A 404 -50.99 -1.64 -3.68
N GLY A 405 -49.67 -1.57 -3.86
CA GLY A 405 -48.78 -2.69 -3.55
C GLY A 405 -47.39 -2.64 -4.18
N ASP A 406 -47.23 -2.00 -5.34
CA ASP A 406 -45.89 -1.83 -5.95
C ASP A 406 -45.00 -0.97 -5.03
N PRO A 407 -43.81 -1.45 -4.61
CA PRO A 407 -42.86 -0.60 -3.92
C PRO A 407 -42.43 0.53 -4.86
N GLN A 408 -42.66 1.76 -4.44
CA GLN A 408 -42.25 2.93 -5.18
C GLN A 408 -40.74 3.04 -5.10
N ARG A 409 -40.04 2.60 -6.15
CA ARG A 409 -38.57 2.68 -6.25
C ARG A 409 -38.16 4.13 -6.03
N ASP A 410 -37.37 4.36 -4.98
CA ASP A 410 -36.83 5.68 -4.66
C ASP A 410 -36.00 6.21 -5.82
N LYS A 411 -36.03 7.53 -6.00
CA LYS A 411 -35.28 8.20 -7.07
C LYS A 411 -33.86 8.49 -6.58
N PRO A 412 -32.85 8.47 -7.46
CA PRO A 412 -31.56 9.07 -7.12
C PRO A 412 -31.77 10.52 -6.64
N GLY A 413 -31.22 10.85 -5.48
CA GLY A 413 -31.46 12.09 -4.74
C GLY A 413 -32.38 11.96 -3.51
N THR A 414 -33.09 10.83 -3.31
CA THR A 414 -33.92 10.66 -2.10
C THR A 414 -33.09 10.29 -0.87
N GLU A 415 -31.97 9.60 -1.05
CA GLU A 415 -30.97 9.30 0.00
C GLU A 415 -30.30 10.56 0.56
N SER A 416 -30.18 11.62 -0.26
CA SER A 416 -29.66 12.92 0.14
C SER A 416 -30.66 13.72 1.02
N HIS A 417 -31.94 13.35 1.03
CA HIS A 417 -32.97 13.97 1.89
C HIS A 417 -32.93 13.40 3.32
N ARG A 418 -31.90 13.76 4.08
CA ARG A 418 -31.69 13.29 5.46
C ARG A 418 -32.86 13.65 6.38
N ARG A 419 -33.35 12.66 7.15
CA ARG A 419 -34.32 12.87 8.25
C ARG A 419 -33.71 12.65 9.64
N ASP A 420 -32.75 11.73 9.78
CA ASP A 420 -31.94 11.54 10.99
C ASP A 420 -30.59 10.86 10.65
N ARG A 421 -29.66 10.73 11.61
CA ARG A 421 -28.26 10.28 11.41
C ARG A 421 -27.89 8.98 12.17
N THR A 422 -27.98 7.80 11.55
CA THR A 422 -27.26 6.58 12.00
C THR A 422 -27.05 5.52 10.91
N LEU A 423 -25.86 4.89 10.92
CA LEU A 423 -25.41 3.60 10.29
C LEU A 423 -24.84 3.58 8.85
N THR A 424 -23.78 2.77 8.68
CA THR A 424 -22.93 2.51 7.49
C THR A 424 -22.25 1.13 7.57
N THR A 425 -22.19 0.36 6.46
CA THR A 425 -21.43 -0.92 6.23
C THR A 425 -21.53 -1.34 4.75
N ASN A 426 -20.61 -2.04 4.05
CA ASN A 426 -19.23 -2.53 4.27
C ASN A 426 -18.63 -3.03 2.91
N HIS A 427 -17.30 -3.14 2.79
CA HIS A 427 -16.55 -3.56 1.57
C HIS A 427 -16.29 -5.07 1.40
N PRO A 428 -15.75 -5.51 0.24
CA PRO A 428 -14.32 -5.90 0.18
C PRO A 428 -13.53 -5.51 -1.11
N ARG A 429 -12.20 -5.77 -1.10
CA ARG A 429 -11.11 -5.28 -2.01
C ARG A 429 -10.62 -6.40 -3.01
N ASP A 430 -9.48 -6.40 -3.72
CA ASP A 430 -8.17 -5.72 -3.59
C ASP A 430 -7.26 -5.58 -4.84
N GLY A 431 -6.00 -5.17 -4.62
CA GLY A 431 -4.93 -5.01 -5.61
C GLY A 431 -3.69 -5.88 -5.32
N SER A 432 -3.89 -7.17 -5.07
CA SER A 432 -2.87 -8.15 -4.65
C SER A 432 -1.97 -8.72 -5.77
N GLY A 433 -1.74 -7.97 -6.86
CA GLY A 433 -1.06 -8.50 -8.06
C GLY A 433 -1.97 -9.34 -8.97
N GLN A 434 -3.29 -9.17 -8.83
CA GLN A 434 -4.30 -9.68 -9.75
C GLN A 434 -4.21 -8.97 -11.11
N PRO A 435 -4.69 -9.59 -12.21
CA PRO A 435 -4.64 -8.99 -13.54
C PRO A 435 -5.31 -7.61 -13.55
N THR A 436 -4.67 -6.65 -14.20
CA THR A 436 -5.22 -5.28 -14.35
C THR A 436 -6.51 -5.32 -15.17
N LEU A 437 -7.38 -4.31 -15.02
CA LEU A 437 -8.58 -4.20 -15.84
C LEU A 437 -8.26 -4.29 -17.34
N THR A 438 -7.16 -3.67 -17.79
CA THR A 438 -6.63 -3.82 -19.15
C THR A 438 -6.40 -5.29 -19.54
N ALA A 439 -5.70 -6.08 -18.72
CA ALA A 439 -5.45 -7.48 -19.01
C ALA A 439 -6.75 -8.32 -19.00
N ILE A 440 -7.64 -8.09 -18.01
CA ILE A 440 -8.93 -8.79 -17.90
C ILE A 440 -9.81 -8.52 -19.14
N TYR A 441 -9.95 -7.24 -19.53
CA TYR A 441 -10.76 -6.89 -20.70
C TYR A 441 -10.12 -7.40 -22.00
N THR A 442 -8.79 -7.30 -22.17
CA THR A 442 -8.12 -7.82 -23.38
C THR A 442 -8.32 -9.33 -23.53
N ASP A 443 -8.14 -10.11 -22.46
CA ASP A 443 -8.38 -11.56 -22.46
C ASP A 443 -9.86 -11.88 -22.76
N TRP A 444 -10.79 -11.19 -22.10
CA TRP A 444 -12.23 -11.40 -22.31
C TRP A 444 -12.70 -11.07 -23.74
N TYR A 445 -12.25 -9.98 -24.35
CA TYR A 445 -12.62 -9.66 -25.73
C TYR A 445 -12.10 -10.69 -26.75
N LEU A 446 -10.92 -11.27 -26.51
CA LEU A 446 -10.33 -12.30 -27.37
C LEU A 446 -11.03 -13.66 -27.16
N GLU A 447 -11.04 -14.17 -25.93
CA GLU A 447 -11.47 -15.53 -25.61
C GLU A 447 -12.99 -15.69 -25.41
N ALA A 448 -13.72 -14.61 -25.09
CA ALA A 448 -15.18 -14.65 -24.98
C ALA A 448 -15.88 -14.04 -26.21
N LEU A 449 -15.60 -12.78 -26.56
CA LEU A 449 -16.37 -12.10 -27.62
C LEU A 449 -15.95 -12.55 -29.03
N LEU A 450 -14.68 -12.37 -29.40
CA LEU A 450 -14.19 -12.67 -30.76
C LEU A 450 -14.14 -14.17 -31.04
N ARG A 451 -13.86 -15.00 -30.03
CA ARG A 451 -13.99 -16.46 -30.15
C ARG A 451 -15.42 -16.87 -30.50
N GLN A 452 -16.45 -16.23 -29.95
CA GLN A 452 -17.86 -16.51 -30.29
C GLN A 452 -18.34 -15.85 -31.59
N ALA A 453 -17.62 -14.84 -32.09
CA ALA A 453 -17.79 -14.39 -33.48
C ALA A 453 -17.32 -15.47 -34.46
N SER A 454 -16.15 -16.07 -34.22
CA SER A 454 -15.59 -17.14 -35.08
C SER A 454 -16.42 -18.44 -35.12
N THR A 455 -17.28 -18.69 -34.13
CA THR A 455 -18.25 -19.81 -34.12
C THR A 455 -19.60 -19.45 -34.80
N GLY A 456 -19.75 -18.21 -35.25
CA GLY A 456 -20.99 -17.66 -35.81
C GLY A 456 -22.11 -17.49 -34.80
N ALA A 457 -21.81 -17.45 -33.49
CA ALA A 457 -22.78 -17.13 -32.44
C ALA A 457 -22.94 -15.61 -32.24
N VAL A 458 -21.95 -14.82 -32.65
CA VAL A 458 -21.94 -13.36 -32.59
C VAL A 458 -21.70 -12.79 -34.00
N LEU A 459 -22.52 -11.82 -34.41
CA LEU A 459 -22.44 -11.16 -35.72
C LEU A 459 -22.12 -9.68 -35.56
N LEU A 460 -21.25 -9.15 -36.42
CA LEU A 460 -21.07 -7.70 -36.53
C LEU A 460 -22.30 -7.09 -37.20
N SER A 461 -22.80 -5.97 -36.65
CA SER A 461 -23.81 -5.13 -37.29
C SER A 461 -23.23 -3.74 -37.52
N PRO A 462 -22.81 -3.42 -38.76
CA PRO A 462 -22.46 -2.07 -39.16
C PRO A 462 -23.58 -1.05 -38.88
N ALA A 463 -24.85 -1.43 -39.07
CA ALA A 463 -26.01 -0.57 -38.80
C ALA A 463 -26.13 -0.12 -37.33
N LEU A 464 -25.76 -0.99 -36.38
CA LEU A 464 -25.79 -0.72 -34.95
C LEU A 464 -24.44 -0.27 -34.39
N GLN A 465 -23.37 -0.28 -35.21
CA GLN A 465 -21.98 -0.07 -34.80
C GLN A 465 -21.58 -0.91 -33.58
N ALA A 466 -21.99 -2.18 -33.58
CA ALA A 466 -21.81 -3.11 -32.46
C ALA A 466 -21.78 -4.56 -32.94
N PHE A 467 -21.27 -5.48 -32.11
CA PHE A 467 -21.51 -6.92 -32.26
C PHE A 467 -22.84 -7.31 -31.60
N THR A 468 -23.53 -8.28 -32.18
CA THR A 468 -24.87 -8.73 -31.78
C THR A 468 -24.90 -10.25 -31.62
N THR A 469 -25.61 -10.76 -30.60
CA THR A 469 -25.73 -12.20 -30.36
C THR A 469 -26.87 -12.81 -31.15
N VAL A 470 -26.59 -13.90 -31.87
CA VAL A 470 -27.60 -14.67 -32.58
C VAL A 470 -28.35 -15.58 -31.61
N PRO A 471 -29.70 -15.53 -31.53
CA PRO A 471 -30.45 -16.45 -30.67
C PRO A 471 -30.37 -17.89 -31.21
N ARG A 472 -29.55 -18.72 -30.54
CA ARG A 472 -29.43 -20.18 -30.74
C ARG A 472 -29.87 -20.92 -29.46
N GLU A 473 -29.89 -22.25 -29.48
CA GLU A 473 -30.23 -23.05 -28.28
C GLU A 473 -29.13 -22.98 -27.19
N GLU A 474 -27.86 -22.98 -27.60
CA GLU A 474 -26.71 -22.66 -26.73
C GLU A 474 -26.36 -21.18 -26.88
N GLN A 475 -27.02 -20.31 -26.12
CA GLN A 475 -26.72 -18.87 -26.12
C GLN A 475 -25.44 -18.58 -25.32
N PRO A 476 -24.57 -17.65 -25.77
CA PRO A 476 -23.52 -17.12 -24.92
C PRO A 476 -24.13 -16.45 -23.68
N PRO A 477 -23.48 -16.51 -22.50
CA PRO A 477 -24.04 -16.00 -21.25
C PRO A 477 -24.04 -14.46 -21.14
N PHE A 478 -23.78 -13.74 -22.23
CA PHE A 478 -23.67 -12.29 -22.31
C PHE A 478 -24.27 -11.78 -23.63
N SER A 479 -24.80 -10.56 -23.62
CA SER A 479 -25.25 -9.87 -24.84
C SER A 479 -24.08 -9.08 -25.43
N ALA A 480 -23.58 -9.48 -26.60
CA ALA A 480 -22.40 -8.84 -27.22
C ALA A 480 -22.59 -7.32 -27.45
N ALA A 481 -23.82 -6.86 -27.66
CA ALA A 481 -24.12 -5.44 -27.86
C ALA A 481 -23.89 -4.60 -26.59
N GLU A 482 -24.06 -5.20 -25.40
CA GLU A 482 -23.83 -4.56 -24.10
C GLU A 482 -22.33 -4.44 -23.74
N PHE A 483 -21.43 -4.85 -24.64
CA PHE A 483 -19.97 -4.78 -24.47
C PHE A 483 -19.23 -4.27 -25.71
N SER A 484 -19.93 -3.90 -26.79
CA SER A 484 -19.28 -3.55 -28.07
C SER A 484 -19.93 -2.42 -28.85
N ASP A 485 -20.95 -1.76 -28.29
CA ASP A 485 -21.48 -0.53 -28.87
C ASP A 485 -20.48 0.64 -28.73
N VAL A 486 -20.81 1.75 -29.38
CA VAL A 486 -19.99 2.98 -29.33
C VAL A 486 -19.83 3.51 -27.91
N SER A 487 -20.83 3.32 -27.02
CA SER A 487 -20.78 3.77 -25.63
C SER A 487 -19.75 2.99 -24.81
N GLU A 488 -19.78 1.66 -24.90
CA GLU A 488 -18.86 0.76 -24.21
C GLU A 488 -17.44 0.83 -24.78
N MET A 489 -17.27 1.05 -26.09
CA MET A 489 -15.94 1.30 -26.69
C MET A 489 -15.31 2.63 -26.19
N ARG A 490 -16.12 3.68 -25.97
CA ARG A 490 -15.66 4.91 -25.30
C ARG A 490 -15.33 4.67 -23.83
N ALA A 491 -16.21 4.00 -23.07
CA ALA A 491 -15.98 3.70 -21.65
C ALA A 491 -14.72 2.84 -21.44
N LEU A 492 -14.47 1.87 -22.32
CA LEU A 492 -13.25 1.09 -22.36
C LEU A 492 -12.02 1.99 -22.64
N ALA A 493 -12.12 2.91 -23.61
CA ALA A 493 -11.04 3.86 -23.93
C ALA A 493 -10.72 4.82 -22.76
N GLU A 494 -11.73 5.32 -22.05
CA GLU A 494 -11.53 6.11 -20.82
C GLU A 494 -10.85 5.29 -19.72
N LEU A 495 -11.22 4.02 -19.56
CA LEU A 495 -10.73 3.15 -18.50
C LEU A 495 -9.28 2.68 -18.71
N ILE A 496 -8.93 2.27 -19.93
CA ILE A 496 -7.60 1.67 -20.22
C ILE A 496 -6.64 2.64 -20.91
N GLY A 497 -7.15 3.76 -21.43
CA GLY A 497 -6.37 4.82 -22.08
C GLY A 497 -5.65 4.39 -23.37
N PRO A 498 -4.87 5.30 -23.98
CA PRO A 498 -4.09 5.00 -25.19
C PRO A 498 -3.13 3.82 -25.02
N TYR A 499 -2.48 3.69 -23.85
CA TYR A 499 -1.56 2.58 -23.58
C TYR A 499 -2.28 1.23 -23.51
N GLY A 500 -3.43 1.15 -22.84
CA GLY A 500 -4.22 -0.08 -22.80
C GLY A 500 -4.86 -0.41 -24.14
N MET A 501 -5.29 0.60 -24.89
CA MET A 501 -5.80 0.42 -26.26
C MET A 501 -4.72 -0.03 -27.24
N ARG A 502 -3.47 0.44 -27.08
CA ARG A 502 -2.29 -0.07 -27.79
C ARG A 502 -2.02 -1.53 -27.43
N PHE A 503 -2.07 -1.90 -26.16
CA PHE A 503 -1.87 -3.28 -25.72
C PHE A 503 -2.96 -4.23 -26.27
N LEU A 504 -4.25 -3.86 -26.16
CA LEU A 504 -5.36 -4.58 -26.79
C LEU A 504 -5.13 -4.73 -28.30
N SER A 505 -4.75 -3.62 -28.95
CA SER A 505 -4.42 -3.55 -30.37
C SER A 505 -3.30 -4.50 -30.78
N GLU A 506 -2.19 -4.58 -30.02
CA GLU A 506 -1.05 -5.46 -30.30
C GLU A 506 -1.44 -6.95 -30.18
N ASN A 507 -2.24 -7.32 -29.17
CA ASN A 507 -2.75 -8.69 -29.02
C ASN A 507 -3.70 -9.08 -30.18
N LEU A 508 -4.61 -8.18 -30.60
CA LEU A 508 -5.46 -8.39 -31.77
C LEU A 508 -4.62 -8.63 -33.04
N MET A 509 -3.55 -7.86 -33.24
CA MET A 509 -2.66 -8.04 -34.41
C MET A 509 -1.83 -9.32 -34.34
N TRP A 510 -1.48 -9.82 -33.15
CA TRP A 510 -0.86 -11.13 -32.98
C TRP A 510 -1.76 -12.26 -33.48
N HIS A 511 -3.05 -12.25 -33.12
CA HIS A 511 -4.01 -13.23 -33.63
C HIS A 511 -4.21 -13.13 -35.16
N VAL A 512 -4.20 -11.92 -35.73
CA VAL A 512 -4.21 -11.75 -37.20
C VAL A 512 -2.94 -12.34 -37.83
N GLY A 513 -1.74 -12.07 -37.29
CA GLY A 513 -0.48 -12.65 -37.76
C GLY A 513 -0.46 -14.18 -37.75
N SER A 514 -1.05 -14.78 -36.72
CA SER A 514 -1.27 -16.23 -36.63
C SER A 514 -2.18 -16.76 -37.75
N GLN A 515 -3.33 -16.12 -38.00
CA GLN A 515 -4.23 -16.52 -39.11
C GLN A 515 -3.58 -16.34 -40.49
N VAL A 516 -2.78 -15.28 -40.69
CA VAL A 516 -2.06 -15.05 -41.95
C VAL A 516 -0.96 -16.10 -42.16
N THR A 517 -0.30 -16.55 -41.10
CA THR A 517 0.69 -17.64 -41.17
C THR A 517 0.05 -18.94 -41.66
N GLU A 518 -1.15 -19.27 -41.19
CA GLU A 518 -1.91 -20.43 -41.67
C GLU A 518 -2.43 -20.24 -43.11
N LEU A 519 -2.85 -19.03 -43.48
CA LEU A 519 -3.22 -18.72 -44.87
C LEU A 519 -2.04 -18.88 -45.84
N LYS A 520 -0.82 -18.47 -45.47
CA LYS A 520 0.38 -18.66 -46.29
C LYS A 520 0.66 -20.15 -46.55
N LYS A 521 0.43 -21.03 -45.57
CA LYS A 521 0.56 -22.50 -45.76
C LYS A 521 -0.41 -23.01 -46.83
N LEU A 522 -1.69 -22.64 -46.74
CA LEU A 522 -2.71 -23.03 -47.73
C LEU A 522 -2.38 -22.54 -49.16
N VAL A 523 -1.77 -21.36 -49.29
CA VAL A 523 -1.29 -20.83 -50.59
C VAL A 523 -0.11 -21.65 -51.12
N VAL A 524 0.84 -22.04 -50.27
CA VAL A 524 1.98 -22.90 -50.66
C VAL A 524 1.50 -24.28 -51.11
N GLU A 525 0.54 -24.89 -50.39
CA GLU A 525 -0.09 -26.17 -50.77
C GLU A 525 -0.76 -26.13 -52.17
N ASN A 526 -1.29 -24.97 -52.58
CA ASN A 526 -2.01 -24.79 -53.84
C ASN A 526 -1.20 -24.01 -54.90
N MET A 527 0.10 -23.78 -54.68
CA MET A 527 0.90 -22.80 -55.43
C MET A 527 0.82 -22.98 -56.95
N ASP A 528 1.00 -24.21 -57.47
CA ASP A 528 1.01 -24.46 -58.91
C ASP A 528 -0.34 -24.18 -59.57
N THR A 529 -1.44 -24.54 -58.89
CA THR A 529 -2.81 -24.28 -59.36
C THR A 529 -3.12 -22.77 -59.31
N LEU A 530 -2.67 -22.06 -58.28
CA LEU A 530 -2.87 -20.60 -58.16
C LEU A 530 -2.07 -19.81 -59.20
N VAL A 531 -0.83 -20.23 -59.50
CA VAL A 531 -0.03 -19.65 -60.59
C VAL A 531 -0.71 -19.86 -61.95
N GLN A 532 -1.27 -21.06 -62.19
CA GLN A 532 -2.06 -21.33 -63.39
C GLN A 532 -3.31 -20.44 -63.46
N LEU A 533 -4.09 -20.34 -62.37
CA LEU A 533 -5.30 -19.50 -62.30
C LEU A 533 -5.04 -18.01 -62.54
N ARG A 534 -3.89 -17.47 -62.07
CA ARG A 534 -3.48 -16.08 -62.32
C ARG A 534 -3.21 -15.79 -63.80
N CYS A 535 -2.63 -16.75 -64.52
CA CYS A 535 -2.26 -16.60 -65.93
C CYS A 535 -3.33 -17.08 -66.92
N CYS A 536 -4.28 -17.92 -66.49
CA CYS A 536 -5.30 -18.50 -67.36
C CYS A 536 -6.39 -17.49 -67.78
N ARG A 537 -6.82 -17.62 -69.03
CA ARG A 537 -8.01 -16.92 -69.55
C ARG A 537 -9.25 -17.35 -68.76
N ALA A 538 -10.20 -16.42 -68.67
CA ALA A 538 -11.50 -16.59 -68.01
C ALA A 538 -12.12 -17.98 -68.24
N GLU A 539 -12.27 -18.39 -69.49
CA GLU A 539 -12.89 -19.66 -69.92
C GLU A 539 -12.23 -20.94 -69.36
N GLN A 540 -10.95 -20.89 -68.99
CA GLN A 540 -10.20 -22.06 -68.51
C GLN A 540 -10.23 -22.21 -66.99
N ARG A 541 -10.65 -21.16 -66.24
CA ARG A 541 -10.66 -21.18 -64.77
C ARG A 541 -11.63 -22.22 -64.18
N PRO A 542 -12.86 -22.44 -64.70
CA PRO A 542 -13.78 -23.45 -64.14
C PRO A 542 -13.22 -24.88 -64.12
N ALA A 543 -12.31 -25.23 -65.04
CA ALA A 543 -11.63 -26.53 -65.06
C ALA A 543 -10.51 -26.66 -63.99
N LEU A 544 -10.01 -25.53 -63.47
CA LEU A 544 -8.95 -25.48 -62.47
C LEU A 544 -9.49 -25.30 -61.04
N LEU A 545 -10.67 -24.69 -60.85
CA LEU A 545 -11.28 -24.51 -59.52
C LEU A 545 -11.41 -25.82 -58.72
N PRO A 546 -11.82 -26.97 -59.28
CA PRO A 546 -11.93 -28.23 -58.52
C PRO A 546 -10.59 -28.80 -58.05
N ARG A 547 -9.46 -28.26 -58.51
CA ARG A 547 -8.11 -28.67 -58.09
C ARG A 547 -7.60 -27.92 -56.86
N LEU A 548 -8.34 -26.92 -56.36
CA LEU A 548 -8.01 -26.20 -55.14
C LEU A 548 -8.46 -26.97 -53.90
N SER A 549 -7.54 -27.24 -52.97
CA SER A 549 -7.88 -27.76 -51.64
C SER A 549 -8.26 -26.61 -50.70
N SER A 550 -9.08 -26.89 -49.67
CA SER A 550 -9.27 -25.98 -48.53
C SER A 550 -9.76 -24.54 -48.82
N ALA A 551 -10.38 -24.27 -49.98
CA ALA A 551 -10.86 -22.92 -50.34
C ALA A 551 -11.85 -22.32 -49.33
N GLU A 552 -12.73 -23.13 -48.74
CA GLU A 552 -13.60 -22.69 -47.63
C GLU A 552 -12.82 -22.25 -46.38
N ASN A 553 -11.68 -22.90 -46.09
CA ASN A 553 -10.86 -22.57 -44.92
C ASN A 553 -10.13 -21.23 -45.14
N VAL A 554 -9.74 -20.91 -46.38
CA VAL A 554 -9.22 -19.59 -46.75
C VAL A 554 -10.26 -18.51 -46.45
N LEU A 555 -11.50 -18.70 -46.92
CA LEU A 555 -12.60 -17.76 -46.66
C LEU A 555 -12.89 -17.62 -45.16
N LYS A 556 -13.04 -18.72 -44.42
CA LYS A 556 -13.29 -18.70 -42.96
C LYS A 556 -12.20 -17.95 -42.19
N ARG A 557 -10.91 -18.24 -42.46
CA ARG A 557 -9.79 -17.53 -41.81
C ARG A 557 -9.73 -16.05 -42.18
N MET A 558 -10.02 -15.71 -43.44
CA MET A 558 -10.08 -14.32 -43.91
C MET A 558 -11.26 -13.55 -43.27
N THR A 559 -12.39 -14.21 -43.03
CA THR A 559 -13.54 -13.64 -42.29
C THR A 559 -13.15 -13.34 -40.84
N ILE A 560 -12.49 -14.28 -40.14
CA ILE A 560 -11.99 -14.08 -38.76
C ILE A 560 -11.02 -12.90 -38.69
N ILE A 561 -10.10 -12.75 -39.65
CA ILE A 561 -9.23 -11.58 -39.75
C ILE A 561 -10.08 -10.29 -39.87
N GLY A 562 -11.10 -10.30 -40.71
CA GLY A 562 -12.03 -9.18 -40.88
C GLY A 562 -12.82 -8.83 -39.62
N GLU A 563 -13.26 -9.82 -38.84
CA GLU A 563 -13.95 -9.63 -37.55
C GLU A 563 -13.02 -8.91 -36.56
N ILE A 564 -11.78 -9.40 -36.40
CA ILE A 564 -10.76 -8.82 -35.51
C ILE A 564 -10.42 -7.38 -35.93
N LEU A 565 -10.21 -7.13 -37.22
CA LEU A 565 -9.93 -5.79 -37.75
C LEU A 565 -11.13 -4.84 -37.63
N SER A 566 -12.36 -5.37 -37.69
CA SER A 566 -13.57 -4.58 -37.49
C SER A 566 -13.77 -4.20 -36.02
N PHE A 567 -13.54 -5.12 -35.09
CA PHE A 567 -13.50 -4.82 -33.65
C PHE A 567 -12.43 -3.77 -33.33
N ARG A 568 -11.21 -3.95 -33.84
CA ARG A 568 -10.12 -2.96 -33.70
C ARG A 568 -10.55 -1.57 -34.18
N ALA A 569 -11.21 -1.47 -35.34
CA ALA A 569 -11.67 -0.18 -35.86
C ALA A 569 -12.70 0.50 -34.96
N MET A 570 -13.61 -0.26 -34.32
CA MET A 570 -14.57 0.30 -33.36
C MET A 570 -13.89 0.76 -32.07
N ALA A 571 -12.93 -0.01 -31.54
CA ALA A 571 -12.14 0.38 -30.38
C ALA A 571 -11.29 1.64 -30.65
N GLN A 572 -10.70 1.75 -31.85
CA GLN A 572 -9.92 2.93 -32.27
C GLN A 572 -10.81 4.17 -32.48
N GLN A 573 -12.03 4.02 -33.00
CA GLN A 573 -12.99 5.11 -33.08
C GLN A 573 -13.40 5.60 -31.68
N GLY A 574 -13.67 4.68 -30.74
CA GLY A 574 -13.92 5.02 -29.34
C GLY A 574 -12.75 5.78 -28.70
N LEU A 575 -11.51 5.35 -28.96
CA LEU A 575 -10.30 6.04 -28.52
C LEU A 575 -10.20 7.46 -29.10
N ARG A 576 -10.43 7.64 -30.40
CA ARG A 576 -10.37 8.97 -31.05
C ARG A 576 -11.35 9.97 -30.43
N GLU A 577 -12.56 9.51 -30.13
CA GLU A 577 -13.61 10.35 -29.55
C GLU A 577 -13.33 10.71 -28.09
N VAL A 578 -12.72 9.81 -27.32
CA VAL A 578 -12.26 10.09 -25.95
C VAL A 578 -11.04 11.02 -25.97
N PHE A 579 -10.07 10.77 -26.85
CA PHE A 579 -8.82 11.54 -26.91
C PHE A 579 -9.02 12.95 -27.48
N SER A 580 -9.96 13.15 -28.41
CA SER A 580 -10.36 14.49 -28.88
C SER A 580 -11.11 15.31 -27.82
N GLN A 581 -11.83 14.68 -26.89
CA GLN A 581 -12.44 15.36 -25.75
C GLN A 581 -11.42 15.73 -24.66
N HIS A 582 -10.49 14.82 -24.34
CA HIS A 582 -9.51 15.02 -23.26
C HIS A 582 -8.29 15.85 -23.70
N CYS A 583 -7.85 15.70 -24.96
CA CYS A 583 -6.60 16.25 -25.49
C CYS A 583 -6.79 17.00 -26.84
N PRO A 584 -7.76 17.93 -26.98
CA PRO A 584 -8.09 18.57 -28.26
C PRO A 584 -6.90 19.30 -28.92
N PHE A 585 -6.01 19.88 -28.11
CA PHE A 585 -4.81 20.59 -28.59
C PHE A 585 -3.73 19.66 -29.18
N LEU A 586 -3.78 18.36 -28.89
CA LEU A 586 -2.88 17.37 -29.48
C LEU A 586 -3.47 16.73 -30.73
N MET A 587 -4.80 16.56 -30.79
CA MET A 587 -5.46 15.96 -31.95
C MET A 587 -5.24 16.75 -33.24
N GLY A 588 -5.47 18.06 -33.25
CA GLY A 588 -5.32 18.88 -34.46
C GLY A 588 -3.94 18.75 -35.13
N PRO A 589 -2.82 18.86 -34.39
CA PRO A 589 -1.49 18.59 -34.93
C PRO A 589 -1.25 17.15 -35.41
N ILE A 590 -1.83 16.13 -34.74
CA ILE A 590 -1.68 14.71 -35.13
C ILE A 590 -2.45 14.42 -36.43
N GLU A 591 -3.68 14.92 -36.55
CA GLU A 591 -4.50 14.81 -37.76
C GLU A 591 -3.80 15.54 -38.93
N CYS A 592 -3.35 16.78 -38.72
CA CYS A 592 -2.60 17.53 -39.73
C CYS A 592 -1.28 16.83 -40.15
N LEU A 593 -0.62 16.09 -39.26
CA LEU A 593 0.59 15.34 -39.60
C LEU A 593 0.28 14.11 -40.45
N ALA A 594 -0.85 13.44 -40.20
CA ALA A 594 -1.34 12.33 -41.01
C ALA A 594 -1.77 12.79 -42.41
N ASP A 595 -2.48 13.92 -42.51
CA ASP A 595 -2.96 14.51 -43.78
C ASP A 595 -1.81 14.99 -44.71
N VAL A 596 -0.61 15.21 -44.17
CA VAL A 596 0.59 15.63 -44.92
C VAL A 596 1.33 14.44 -45.56
N VAL A 597 0.97 13.20 -45.22
CA VAL A 597 1.57 12.00 -45.82
C VAL A 597 1.18 11.89 -47.29
N THR A 598 2.18 11.80 -48.17
CA THR A 598 1.98 11.57 -49.61
C THR A 598 2.52 10.19 -50.00
N PRO A 599 2.08 9.58 -51.12
CA PRO A 599 2.61 8.30 -51.58
C PRO A 599 4.11 8.33 -51.96
N ASP A 600 4.71 9.52 -52.11
CA ASP A 600 6.14 9.73 -52.34
C ASP A 600 6.96 9.81 -51.02
N THR A 601 6.30 9.82 -49.85
CA THR A 601 6.96 9.87 -48.54
C THR A 601 7.63 8.54 -48.21
N ASP A 602 8.82 8.58 -47.59
CA ASP A 602 9.55 7.38 -47.16
C ASP A 602 8.70 6.47 -46.26
N ILE A 603 8.75 5.16 -46.51
CA ILE A 603 7.90 4.17 -45.84
C ILE A 603 8.14 4.12 -44.33
N GLN A 604 9.38 4.29 -43.84
CA GLN A 604 9.68 4.27 -42.41
C GLN A 604 9.16 5.54 -41.72
N VAL A 605 9.28 6.69 -42.40
CA VAL A 605 8.70 7.96 -41.93
C VAL A 605 7.17 7.87 -41.88
N THR A 606 6.54 7.35 -42.93
CA THR A 606 5.08 7.14 -43.01
C THR A 606 4.58 6.22 -41.89
N LEU A 607 5.23 5.07 -41.66
CA LEU A 607 4.87 4.15 -40.58
C LEU A 607 5.05 4.78 -39.19
N SER A 608 6.06 5.64 -39.00
CA SER A 608 6.27 6.37 -37.74
C SER A 608 5.18 7.41 -37.46
N ILE A 609 4.72 8.13 -38.50
CA ILE A 609 3.59 9.07 -38.43
C ILE A 609 2.29 8.30 -38.14
N PHE A 610 2.05 7.19 -38.83
CA PHE A 610 0.87 6.36 -38.60
C PHE A 610 0.90 5.64 -37.24
N GLU A 611 2.06 5.33 -36.65
CA GLU A 611 2.13 4.81 -35.27
C GLU A 611 1.63 5.86 -34.27
N LEU A 612 2.04 7.12 -34.42
CA LEU A 612 1.52 8.23 -33.61
C LEU A 612 0.01 8.46 -33.84
N ALA A 613 -0.43 8.47 -35.09
CA ALA A 613 -1.82 8.71 -35.46
C ALA A 613 -2.76 7.60 -34.94
N SER A 614 -2.39 6.34 -35.14
CA SER A 614 -3.15 5.19 -34.62
C SER A 614 -3.11 5.06 -33.10
N ALA A 615 -2.05 5.54 -32.42
CA ALA A 615 -2.03 5.65 -30.96
C ALA A 615 -3.02 6.70 -30.42
N ALA A 616 -3.50 7.62 -31.26
CA ALA A 616 -4.54 8.61 -30.94
C ALA A 616 -5.93 8.24 -31.50
N GLY A 617 -6.10 7.04 -32.08
CA GLY A 617 -7.35 6.61 -32.71
C GLY A 617 -7.61 7.15 -34.13
N VAL A 618 -6.66 7.87 -34.73
CA VAL A 618 -6.81 8.38 -36.10
C VAL A 618 -6.71 7.21 -37.10
N PRO A 619 -7.69 7.03 -37.99
CA PRO A 619 -7.64 5.96 -39.00
C PRO A 619 -6.51 6.20 -39.99
N CYS A 620 -5.64 5.20 -40.16
CA CYS A 620 -4.49 5.25 -41.07
C CYS A 620 -4.77 4.37 -42.31
N GLU A 621 -4.25 4.76 -43.48
CA GLU A 621 -4.38 3.96 -44.72
C GLU A 621 -3.66 2.61 -44.61
N VAL A 622 -2.47 2.63 -44.01
CA VAL A 622 -1.69 1.44 -43.67
C VAL A 622 -1.64 1.33 -42.15
N ASP A 623 -2.08 0.20 -41.61
CA ASP A 623 -2.04 -0.03 -40.17
C ASP A 623 -0.62 -0.45 -39.73
N PRO A 624 0.09 0.37 -38.93
CA PRO A 624 1.48 0.11 -38.55
C PRO A 624 1.60 -1.08 -37.60
N ALA A 625 0.63 -1.31 -36.72
CA ALA A 625 0.65 -2.45 -35.81
C ALA A 625 0.44 -3.76 -36.58
N LEU A 626 -0.37 -3.75 -37.63
CA LEU A 626 -0.52 -4.89 -38.54
C LEU A 626 0.78 -5.13 -39.34
N VAL A 627 1.40 -4.09 -39.89
CA VAL A 627 2.70 -4.19 -40.58
C VAL A 627 3.78 -4.82 -39.67
N THR A 628 3.92 -4.33 -38.43
CA THR A 628 4.88 -4.88 -37.46
C THR A 628 4.54 -6.33 -37.09
N ALA A 629 3.27 -6.67 -36.88
CA ALA A 629 2.86 -8.05 -36.59
C ALA A 629 3.17 -9.00 -37.76
N LEU A 630 2.93 -8.60 -39.00
CA LEU A 630 3.21 -9.41 -40.19
C LEU A 630 4.71 -9.53 -40.48
N ALA A 631 5.50 -8.49 -40.19
CA ALA A 631 6.96 -8.54 -40.26
C ALA A 631 7.54 -9.49 -39.21
N GLY A 632 6.97 -9.51 -37.99
CA GLY A 632 7.38 -10.42 -36.90
C GLY A 632 6.99 -11.89 -37.13
N HIS A 633 5.93 -12.17 -37.88
CA HIS A 633 5.49 -13.53 -38.23
C HIS A 633 6.11 -14.07 -39.54
N ARG A 634 7.24 -13.51 -39.98
CA ARG A 634 7.91 -13.94 -41.21
C ARG A 634 8.63 -15.27 -40.99
N THR A 635 8.29 -16.28 -41.80
CA THR A 635 8.97 -17.58 -41.76
C THR A 635 10.41 -17.43 -42.29
N GLU A 636 11.41 -17.53 -41.41
CA GLU A 636 12.83 -17.34 -41.74
C GLU A 636 13.36 -18.24 -42.89
N ALA A 637 12.65 -19.32 -43.22
CA ALA A 637 13.01 -20.26 -44.27
C ALA A 637 12.63 -19.82 -45.71
N MET A 638 11.88 -18.73 -45.90
CA MET A 638 11.44 -18.27 -47.23
C MET A 638 12.23 -17.04 -47.71
N SER A 639 12.59 -17.02 -49.00
CA SER A 639 13.20 -15.84 -49.61
C SER A 639 12.19 -14.68 -49.74
N PRO A 640 12.65 -13.42 -49.79
CA PRO A 640 11.74 -12.26 -49.90
C PRO A 640 10.91 -12.27 -51.19
N GLU A 641 11.44 -12.83 -52.29
CA GLU A 641 10.72 -12.95 -53.57
C GLU A 641 9.63 -14.03 -53.52
N GLU A 642 9.88 -15.15 -52.84
CA GLU A 642 8.88 -16.20 -52.60
C GLU A 642 7.78 -15.73 -51.65
N ASP A 643 8.12 -15.00 -50.59
CA ASP A 643 7.16 -14.44 -49.63
C ASP A 643 6.26 -13.38 -50.28
N TYR A 644 6.82 -12.55 -51.18
CA TYR A 644 6.04 -11.67 -52.05
C TYR A 644 5.14 -12.45 -53.02
N LYS A 645 5.65 -13.49 -53.68
CA LYS A 645 4.85 -14.36 -54.57
C LYS A 645 3.68 -15.00 -53.83
N VAL A 646 3.89 -15.54 -52.63
CA VAL A 646 2.83 -16.09 -51.76
C VAL A 646 1.81 -15.01 -51.40
N SER A 647 2.25 -13.79 -51.10
CA SER A 647 1.36 -12.66 -50.79
C SER A 647 0.47 -12.28 -51.98
N CYS A 648 0.98 -12.31 -53.22
CA CYS A 648 0.17 -12.11 -54.42
C CYS A 648 -0.81 -13.28 -54.67
N LEU A 649 -0.36 -14.52 -54.50
CA LEU A 649 -1.19 -15.70 -54.72
C LEU A 649 -2.30 -15.85 -53.66
N LEU A 650 -2.13 -15.30 -52.45
CA LEU A 650 -3.19 -15.20 -51.44
C LEU A 650 -4.39 -14.40 -51.97
N LEU A 651 -4.17 -13.24 -52.60
CA LEU A 651 -5.25 -12.46 -53.20
C LEU A 651 -5.94 -13.20 -54.35
N VAL A 652 -5.17 -13.88 -55.20
CA VAL A 652 -5.72 -14.75 -56.25
C VAL A 652 -6.61 -15.83 -55.63
N PHE A 653 -6.16 -16.48 -54.55
CA PHE A 653 -6.91 -17.53 -53.87
C PHE A 653 -8.21 -17.02 -53.25
N VAL A 654 -8.19 -15.87 -52.56
CA VAL A 654 -9.42 -15.27 -52.02
C VAL A 654 -10.39 -14.91 -53.15
N ALA A 655 -9.92 -14.24 -54.21
CA ALA A 655 -10.75 -13.80 -55.33
C ALA A 655 -11.46 -14.94 -56.07
N VAL A 656 -10.76 -16.06 -56.35
CA VAL A 656 -11.38 -17.24 -56.99
C VAL A 656 -12.29 -18.04 -56.06
N SER A 657 -12.16 -17.83 -54.74
CA SER A 657 -12.96 -18.54 -53.74
C SER A 657 -14.29 -17.85 -53.43
N LEU A 658 -14.41 -16.53 -53.63
CA LEU A 658 -15.65 -15.77 -53.35
C LEU A 658 -16.95 -16.39 -53.92
N PRO A 659 -16.99 -16.97 -55.14
CA PRO A 659 -18.18 -17.64 -55.67
C PRO A 659 -18.72 -18.78 -54.80
N LEU A 660 -17.89 -19.43 -53.97
CA LEU A 660 -18.32 -20.49 -53.05
C LEU A 660 -19.31 -19.97 -51.99
N LEU A 661 -19.20 -18.69 -51.60
CA LEU A 661 -20.08 -18.07 -50.61
C LEU A 661 -21.52 -17.94 -51.11
N ALA A 662 -21.77 -17.91 -52.42
CA ALA A 662 -23.11 -17.78 -52.99
C ALA A 662 -23.98 -19.04 -52.80
N ALA A 663 -23.35 -20.20 -52.53
CA ALA A 663 -24.02 -21.45 -52.20
C ALA A 663 -24.32 -21.60 -50.69
N ASP A 664 -23.58 -20.88 -49.82
CA ASP A 664 -23.81 -20.91 -48.37
C ASP A 664 -25.09 -20.13 -48.01
N PRO A 665 -26.13 -20.77 -47.43
CA PRO A 665 -27.36 -20.09 -47.01
C PRO A 665 -27.13 -18.97 -45.98
N ALA A 666 -26.06 -19.01 -45.19
CA ALA A 666 -25.75 -17.99 -44.20
C ALA A 666 -25.19 -16.70 -44.82
N SER A 667 -24.70 -16.74 -46.07
CA SER A 667 -24.23 -15.57 -46.83
C SER A 667 -25.35 -14.66 -47.36
N LEU A 668 -26.57 -14.76 -46.84
CA LEU A 668 -27.65 -13.83 -47.17
C LEU A 668 -27.36 -12.47 -46.49
N TYR A 669 -27.40 -11.39 -47.27
CA TYR A 669 -27.29 -10.03 -46.75
C TYR A 669 -28.60 -9.63 -46.03
N ASN A 670 -28.46 -9.09 -44.82
CA ASN A 670 -29.58 -8.65 -43.98
C ASN A 670 -29.56 -7.12 -43.82
N PRO A 671 -30.58 -6.39 -44.35
CA PRO A 671 -30.68 -4.94 -44.20
C PRO A 671 -30.78 -4.44 -42.75
N GLU A 672 -31.25 -5.26 -41.80
CA GLU A 672 -31.32 -4.86 -40.38
C GLU A 672 -29.94 -4.83 -39.71
N LEU A 673 -29.01 -5.68 -40.18
CA LEU A 673 -27.63 -5.68 -39.70
C LEU A 673 -26.74 -4.69 -40.46
N ASP A 674 -27.11 -4.36 -41.71
CA ASP A 674 -26.24 -3.84 -42.78
C ASP A 674 -25.05 -4.78 -43.05
N GLY A 675 -25.34 -6.08 -43.18
CA GLY A 675 -24.32 -7.12 -43.34
C GLY A 675 -24.89 -8.53 -43.46
N HIS A 676 -24.01 -9.49 -43.74
CA HIS A 676 -24.35 -10.92 -43.92
C HIS A 676 -24.40 -11.71 -42.60
N ASN A 677 -25.25 -12.73 -42.54
CA ASN A 677 -25.48 -13.55 -41.34
C ASN A 677 -24.34 -14.54 -40.98
N ASN A 678 -23.20 -14.47 -41.67
CA ASN A 678 -21.96 -15.21 -41.43
C ASN A 678 -20.72 -14.28 -41.44
N ASN A 679 -20.90 -12.99 -41.16
CA ASN A 679 -19.85 -11.97 -41.10
C ASN A 679 -19.02 -11.78 -42.40
N VAL A 680 -19.41 -12.31 -43.56
CA VAL A 680 -18.58 -12.17 -44.79
C VAL A 680 -18.43 -10.72 -45.27
N HIS A 681 -19.28 -9.79 -44.83
CA HIS A 681 -19.06 -8.35 -45.02
C HIS A 681 -17.71 -7.86 -44.45
N CYS A 682 -17.23 -8.49 -43.37
CA CYS A 682 -15.91 -8.23 -42.79
C CYS A 682 -14.75 -8.58 -43.73
N LEU A 683 -14.94 -9.44 -44.74
CA LEU A 683 -13.93 -9.75 -45.74
C LEU A 683 -13.45 -8.49 -46.48
N ALA A 684 -14.32 -7.50 -46.70
CA ALA A 684 -13.94 -6.27 -47.39
C ALA A 684 -12.81 -5.53 -46.66
N LYS A 685 -12.96 -5.34 -45.34
CA LYS A 685 -11.92 -4.75 -44.49
C LYS A 685 -10.67 -5.63 -44.41
N ALA A 686 -10.85 -6.95 -44.30
CA ALA A 686 -9.73 -7.89 -44.30
C ALA A 686 -8.89 -7.79 -45.58
N ILE A 687 -9.52 -7.78 -46.76
CA ILE A 687 -8.85 -7.72 -48.06
C ILE A 687 -8.06 -6.42 -48.18
N VAL A 688 -8.68 -5.28 -47.89
CA VAL A 688 -8.02 -3.96 -48.03
C VAL A 688 -6.86 -3.82 -47.05
N GLN A 689 -7.08 -4.02 -45.74
CA GLN A 689 -6.03 -3.78 -44.74
C GLN A 689 -4.91 -4.82 -44.78
N LEU A 690 -5.23 -6.10 -45.05
CA LEU A 690 -4.18 -7.12 -45.22
C LEU A 690 -3.34 -6.89 -46.48
N SER A 691 -3.95 -6.46 -47.58
CA SER A 691 -3.21 -6.06 -48.80
C SER A 691 -2.29 -4.88 -48.52
N ALA A 692 -2.82 -3.83 -47.88
CA ALA A 692 -2.07 -2.65 -47.52
C ALA A 692 -0.84 -3.00 -46.68
N ALA A 693 -1.01 -3.81 -45.64
CA ALA A 693 0.10 -4.22 -44.78
C ALA A 693 1.10 -5.15 -45.49
N LEU A 694 0.64 -6.19 -46.20
CA LEU A 694 1.52 -7.14 -46.90
C LEU A 694 2.37 -6.44 -47.97
N PHE A 695 1.78 -5.60 -48.82
CA PHE A 695 2.54 -4.94 -49.88
C PHE A 695 3.40 -3.78 -49.36
N THR A 696 3.07 -3.18 -48.23
CA THR A 696 3.99 -2.25 -47.53
C THR A 696 5.23 -2.98 -47.02
N VAL A 697 5.08 -4.17 -46.38
CA VAL A 697 6.22 -5.01 -45.96
C VAL A 697 7.14 -5.38 -47.14
N HIS A 698 6.57 -5.60 -48.33
CA HIS A 698 7.34 -5.92 -49.55
C HIS A 698 7.79 -4.69 -50.36
N SER A 699 7.48 -3.47 -49.91
CA SER A 699 7.73 -2.21 -50.63
C SER A 699 7.18 -2.22 -52.07
N LYS A 700 5.91 -2.58 -52.23
CA LYS A 700 5.19 -2.64 -53.52
C LYS A 700 3.92 -1.78 -53.48
N ASN A 701 3.52 -1.30 -54.66
CA ASN A 701 2.29 -0.52 -54.82
C ASN A 701 1.05 -1.37 -54.46
N ILE A 702 0.21 -0.87 -53.55
CA ILE A 702 -0.98 -1.57 -53.04
C ILE A 702 -2.11 -1.54 -54.09
N GLU A 703 -2.31 -0.39 -54.73
CA GLU A 703 -3.39 -0.12 -55.69
C GLU A 703 -3.35 -1.08 -56.90
N THR A 704 -2.15 -1.38 -57.43
CA THR A 704 -2.01 -2.33 -58.57
C THR A 704 -2.50 -3.73 -58.22
N HIS A 705 -2.26 -4.18 -56.98
CA HIS A 705 -2.65 -5.51 -56.52
C HIS A 705 -4.14 -5.58 -56.16
N LEU A 706 -4.71 -4.50 -55.61
CA LEU A 706 -6.16 -4.40 -55.38
C LEU A 706 -6.94 -4.32 -56.70
N LYS A 707 -6.43 -3.62 -57.72
CA LYS A 707 -7.02 -3.63 -59.09
C LYS A 707 -6.98 -5.03 -59.71
N GLU A 708 -5.87 -5.76 -59.58
CA GLU A 708 -5.77 -7.15 -60.04
C GLU A 708 -6.77 -8.06 -59.30
N PHE A 709 -6.88 -7.92 -57.97
CA PHE A 709 -7.86 -8.63 -57.16
C PHE A 709 -9.30 -8.36 -57.62
N LEU A 710 -9.68 -7.09 -57.78
CA LEU A 710 -11.02 -6.68 -58.21
C LEU A 710 -11.36 -7.22 -59.60
N LEU A 711 -10.43 -7.17 -60.55
CA LEU A 711 -10.61 -7.74 -61.88
C LEU A 711 -10.84 -9.26 -61.82
N LEU A 712 -10.06 -9.98 -61.02
CA LEU A 712 -10.17 -11.43 -60.89
C LEU A 712 -11.45 -11.86 -60.15
N ALA A 713 -11.80 -11.15 -59.08
CA ALA A 713 -13.00 -11.39 -58.28
C ALA A 713 -14.28 -11.11 -59.10
N SER A 714 -14.35 -9.96 -59.78
CA SER A 714 -15.47 -9.59 -60.64
C SER A 714 -15.62 -10.58 -61.80
N SER A 715 -14.51 -10.96 -62.44
CA SER A 715 -14.53 -11.98 -63.50
C SER A 715 -14.99 -13.35 -63.00
N SER A 716 -14.69 -13.72 -61.75
CA SER A 716 -15.12 -15.00 -61.15
C SER A 716 -16.61 -14.99 -60.76
N LEU A 717 -17.13 -13.85 -60.28
CA LEU A 717 -18.55 -13.70 -59.92
C LEU A 717 -19.45 -13.52 -61.16
N LEU A 718 -18.95 -12.89 -62.22
CA LEU A 718 -19.64 -12.83 -63.53
C LEU A 718 -19.69 -14.20 -64.23
N GLN A 719 -18.71 -15.07 -64.00
CA GLN A 719 -18.76 -16.46 -64.47
C GLN A 719 -19.81 -17.27 -63.73
N LEU A 720 -19.91 -17.11 -62.40
CA LEU A 720 -20.95 -17.74 -61.60
C LEU A 720 -22.35 -17.41 -62.15
N ALA A 721 -22.59 -16.16 -62.57
CA ALA A 721 -23.85 -15.71 -63.17
C ALA A 721 -24.30 -16.49 -64.43
N GLN A 722 -23.37 -17.21 -65.07
CA GLN A 722 -23.62 -17.99 -66.28
C GLN A 722 -23.81 -19.48 -66.01
N GLU A 723 -23.65 -19.94 -64.76
CA GLU A 723 -23.90 -21.35 -64.42
C GLU A 723 -25.41 -21.66 -64.42
N PRO A 724 -25.82 -22.84 -64.93
CA PRO A 724 -27.23 -23.23 -64.95
C PRO A 724 -27.77 -23.73 -63.59
N ASP A 725 -26.90 -23.94 -62.59
CA ASP A 725 -27.29 -24.51 -61.30
C ASP A 725 -27.82 -23.46 -60.32
N LYS A 726 -29.15 -23.42 -60.19
CA LYS A 726 -29.87 -22.55 -59.25
C LYS A 726 -29.48 -22.74 -57.79
N ALA A 727 -28.91 -23.89 -57.39
CA ALA A 727 -28.44 -24.09 -56.02
C ALA A 727 -27.20 -23.26 -55.70
N ARG A 728 -26.32 -23.03 -56.68
CA ARG A 728 -25.05 -22.28 -56.54
C ARG A 728 -25.23 -20.76 -56.70
N LEU A 729 -26.36 -20.35 -57.29
CA LEU A 729 -26.77 -18.96 -57.47
C LEU A 729 -27.57 -18.37 -56.29
N ARG A 730 -27.87 -19.18 -55.27
CA ARG A 730 -28.90 -18.86 -54.25
C ARG A 730 -28.74 -17.49 -53.59
N ASN A 731 -27.52 -17.11 -53.22
CA ASN A 731 -27.20 -15.84 -52.56
C ASN A 731 -26.31 -14.93 -53.43
N GLN A 732 -26.32 -15.11 -54.76
CA GLN A 732 -25.41 -14.39 -55.67
C GLN A 732 -25.44 -12.87 -55.47
N ASP A 733 -26.63 -12.25 -55.46
CA ASP A 733 -26.79 -10.81 -55.31
C ASP A 733 -26.17 -10.30 -53.99
N SER A 734 -26.29 -11.09 -52.91
CA SER A 734 -25.67 -10.77 -51.62
C SER A 734 -24.15 -10.80 -51.66
N ILE A 735 -23.55 -11.65 -52.50
CA ILE A 735 -22.09 -11.72 -52.69
C ILE A 735 -21.57 -10.61 -53.60
N VAL A 736 -22.35 -10.17 -54.59
CA VAL A 736 -21.98 -9.01 -55.43
C VAL A 736 -21.86 -7.73 -54.58
N LEU A 737 -22.66 -7.58 -53.52
CA LEU A 737 -22.49 -6.49 -52.54
C LEU A 737 -21.12 -6.48 -51.86
N LEU A 738 -20.40 -7.62 -51.76
CA LEU A 738 -19.03 -7.63 -51.25
C LEU A 738 -18.05 -6.89 -52.18
N LEU A 739 -18.25 -6.91 -53.50
CA LEU A 739 -17.44 -6.11 -54.43
C LEU A 739 -17.70 -4.62 -54.23
N HIS A 740 -18.96 -4.22 -54.02
CA HIS A 740 -19.29 -2.84 -53.69
C HIS A 740 -18.62 -2.41 -52.38
N LEU A 741 -18.68 -3.25 -51.34
CA LEU A 741 -17.99 -3.00 -50.08
C LEU A 741 -16.47 -2.88 -50.29
N VAL A 742 -15.81 -3.82 -50.96
CA VAL A 742 -14.36 -3.72 -51.27
C VAL A 742 -14.04 -2.43 -52.04
N GLY A 743 -14.89 -2.02 -52.98
CA GLY A 743 -14.75 -0.74 -53.70
C GLY A 743 -14.87 0.48 -52.80
N THR A 744 -15.89 0.53 -51.92
CA THR A 744 -16.07 1.64 -50.96
C THR A 744 -14.95 1.70 -49.92
N TRP A 745 -14.46 0.55 -49.44
CA TRP A 745 -13.32 0.47 -48.52
C TRP A 745 -11.97 0.69 -49.23
N GLY A 746 -11.92 0.58 -50.56
CA GLY A 746 -10.77 0.91 -51.40
C GLY A 746 -10.54 2.41 -51.57
N HIS A 747 -11.57 3.24 -51.38
CA HIS A 747 -11.43 4.69 -51.16
C HIS A 747 -11.02 4.97 -49.71
N LEU A 748 -9.79 4.60 -49.35
CA LEU A 748 -9.15 5.05 -48.12
C LEU A 748 -9.05 6.60 -48.14
N GLY A 749 -9.56 7.26 -47.11
CA GLY A 749 -9.42 8.71 -46.89
C GLY A 749 -10.69 9.58 -46.97
N GLY A 750 -11.84 9.04 -47.39
CA GLY A 750 -13.09 9.83 -47.51
C GLY A 750 -14.02 9.75 -46.29
N THR A 751 -14.29 10.89 -45.62
CA THR A 751 -15.38 10.98 -44.62
C THR A 751 -16.75 10.68 -45.25
N PRO A 752 -17.68 9.99 -44.55
CA PRO A 752 -19.03 9.74 -45.07
C PRO A 752 -19.84 11.05 -45.13
N GLY A 753 -19.79 11.76 -46.26
CA GLY A 753 -20.44 13.08 -46.37
C GLY A 753 -20.56 13.71 -47.77
N THR A 754 -19.82 13.25 -48.79
CA THR A 754 -19.84 13.86 -50.13
C THR A 754 -20.39 12.91 -51.20
N PRO A 755 -21.62 13.14 -51.72
CA PRO A 755 -22.18 12.36 -52.82
C PRO A 755 -21.70 12.90 -54.17
N GLY A 756 -20.72 12.23 -54.77
CA GLY A 756 -20.21 12.59 -56.09
C GLY A 756 -18.77 12.19 -56.30
N ASP A 757 -18.57 10.90 -56.60
CA ASP A 757 -17.57 10.37 -57.55
C ASP A 757 -17.63 8.84 -57.49
N THR A 758 -18.73 8.29 -58.05
CA THR A 758 -18.85 6.86 -58.28
C THR A 758 -17.92 6.45 -59.41
N TRP A 759 -17.17 5.35 -59.24
CA TRP A 759 -16.58 4.60 -60.34
C TRP A 759 -17.71 4.03 -61.23
N GLY A 760 -18.18 4.84 -62.17
CA GLY A 760 -18.79 4.34 -63.39
C GLY A 760 -17.69 3.82 -64.31
N ASP A 761 -17.99 2.76 -65.05
CA ASP A 761 -17.15 2.15 -66.09
C ASP A 761 -15.93 1.33 -65.62
N THR A 762 -16.17 0.29 -64.80
CA THR A 762 -15.47 -1.02 -64.91
C THR A 762 -16.42 -2.18 -64.65
#